data_AF-A0A1H2UAU6-F1
#
_entry.id   AF-A0A1H2UAU6-F1
#
_cell.length_a   1.000
_cell.length_b   1.000
_cell.length_c   1.000
_cell.angle_alpha   90.00
_cell.angle_beta   90.00
_cell.angle_gamma   90.00
#
_symmetry.space_group_name_H-M   'P 1'
#
loop_
_entity.id
_entity.type
_entity.pdbx_description
1 polymer ?
#
loop_
_entity_poly.entity_id
_entity_poly.type
_entity_poly.pdbx_seq_one_letter_code
_entity_poly.pdbx_strand_id
1 'polypeptide(L)'
;MAEQNNQQDVNQLLKIRRDKLTTLQEEGKDPFQITKFDVTHHTTDIRENFEALEVVPEKDEDGKDKPVVLEDLPEGKIVTLAGRMMFKRVMGKASFANIRDLKGDMQIYVSRNDLGDDDYALFKKYDVGDIIGIKGFAFKTRTGEISVHAKEVTLLSKSLQILPEKFHGLTDTDTRYRQRYVDLIMNPEVKNTFIKRSQILKEIRNFLDGRNFMEVETPMLVSNAGGAAARPFDTHYNALNEDVKLRISLELYLKRLIVGGMERVYEIGRVFRNEGVDTRHNPEFTLMELYQAYTDYEGMMELTESMFRYLAEKVCGTTTITYQGTEIDLGKPFRRLTMTDAVKEETGIDFDQVKTIEEARKLADERKIAYEEHHKIGDILNLFFEEYCEEKMIQPTFIMDHPIEISPLTKKKPSDPGKVERFELFIYGREMCNAYSELNDPIDQRERFAEQDKLAAMGDEEANHTDEDFMNALEIGMPPTGGIGYGIDRLVMLLTDSPAIRDVLLFPTMKSLDKTESTSKDASGDNNGFFTPNNKIDFSHVAVEPLFQEDVDFETFSKSDFRAVKVKACEAVPKSKKLLQFTLDDGTGTDRTILSGIHAFYEPEELVGKTLIAITNLPPRKMMGIESCGMLLSAVNNIKDSEEEELHLLMVDNHIPAGAKLY
;
A
#
# COMPACT_ATOMS: atom_id res chain seq x y z
N MET A 1 7.87 22.64 23.43
CA MET A 1 8.11 21.97 24.74
C MET A 1 7.38 20.62 24.84
N ALA A 2 6.12 20.47 24.43
CA ALA A 2 5.42 19.17 24.47
C ALA A 2 6.01 18.10 23.53
N GLU A 3 6.34 18.44 22.27
CA GLU A 3 7.08 17.52 21.37
C GLU A 3 8.49 17.21 21.89
N GLN A 4 9.18 18.20 22.46
CA GLN A 4 10.48 17.99 23.12
C GLN A 4 10.37 17.09 24.35
N ASN A 5 9.29 17.17 25.13
CA ASN A 5 9.05 16.32 26.30
C ASN A 5 8.69 14.89 25.88
N ASN A 6 7.80 14.72 24.90
CA ASN A 6 7.42 13.40 24.39
C ASN A 6 8.61 12.69 23.70
N GLN A 7 9.42 13.45 22.96
CA GLN A 7 10.66 12.97 22.38
C GLN A 7 11.74 12.71 23.46
N GLN A 8 11.77 13.48 24.55
CA GLN A 8 12.61 13.19 25.72
C GLN A 8 12.19 11.89 26.42
N ASP A 9 10.89 11.62 26.57
CA ASP A 9 10.37 10.41 27.19
C ASP A 9 10.65 9.16 26.34
N VAL A 10 10.45 9.23 25.02
CA VAL A 10 10.86 8.18 24.09
C VAL A 10 12.37 7.95 24.18
N ASN A 11 13.18 9.00 24.19
CA ASN A 11 14.63 8.89 24.32
C ASN A 11 15.05 8.26 25.66
N GLN A 12 14.35 8.55 26.76
CA GLN A 12 14.58 7.92 28.05
C GLN A 12 14.24 6.42 28.01
N LEU A 13 13.11 6.04 27.41
CA LEU A 13 12.72 4.64 27.25
C LEU A 13 13.70 3.85 26.37
N LEU A 14 14.18 4.46 25.28
CA LEU A 14 15.23 3.88 24.43
C LEU A 14 16.54 3.70 25.22
N LYS A 15 16.90 4.67 26.07
CA LYS A 15 18.05 4.55 26.96
C LYS A 15 17.88 3.41 27.96
N ILE A 16 16.72 3.30 28.61
CA ILE A 16 16.41 2.21 29.55
C ILE A 16 16.54 0.84 28.85
N ARG A 17 16.04 0.70 27.61
CA ARG A 17 16.17 -0.56 26.85
C ARG A 17 17.63 -0.91 26.53
N ARG A 18 18.46 0.09 26.22
CA ARG A 18 19.90 -0.09 26.01
C ARG A 18 20.62 -0.46 27.31
N ASP A 19 20.33 0.22 28.40
CA ASP A 19 20.93 -0.06 29.71
C ASP A 19 20.59 -1.49 30.17
N LYS A 20 19.35 -1.95 29.95
CA LYS A 20 18.95 -3.34 30.19
C LYS A 20 19.77 -4.34 29.37
N LEU A 21 20.04 -4.05 28.10
CA LEU A 21 20.88 -4.91 27.26
C LEU A 21 22.32 -4.95 27.79
N THR A 22 22.89 -3.81 28.15
CA THR A 22 24.23 -3.74 28.75
C THR A 22 24.32 -4.59 30.01
N THR A 23 23.34 -4.50 30.92
CA THR A 23 23.30 -5.35 32.11
C THR A 23 23.20 -6.84 31.78
N LEU A 24 22.38 -7.22 30.79
CA LEU A 24 22.31 -8.62 30.34
C LEU A 24 23.68 -9.12 29.86
N GLN A 25 24.41 -8.29 29.11
CA GLN A 25 25.74 -8.64 28.59
C GLN A 25 26.78 -8.76 29.72
N GLU A 26 26.79 -7.83 30.68
CA GLU A 26 27.67 -7.85 31.85
C GLU A 26 27.42 -9.06 32.75
N GLU A 27 26.16 -9.52 32.85
CA GLU A 27 25.77 -10.73 33.58
C GLU A 27 26.05 -12.04 32.80
N GLY A 28 26.63 -11.96 31.60
CA GLY A 28 26.90 -13.13 30.75
C GLY A 28 25.64 -13.75 30.13
N LYS A 29 24.55 -13.00 30.06
CA LYS A 29 23.23 -13.39 29.52
C LYS A 29 22.91 -12.64 28.22
N ASP A 30 23.91 -12.44 27.37
CA ASP A 30 23.74 -11.72 26.11
C ASP A 30 22.80 -12.51 25.17
N PRO A 31 21.58 -12.00 24.88
CA PRO A 31 20.65 -12.71 24.01
C PRO A 31 21.17 -12.85 22.58
N PHE A 32 22.08 -11.97 22.13
CA PHE A 32 22.60 -11.99 20.77
C PHE A 32 23.75 -12.98 20.56
N GLN A 33 24.24 -13.65 21.61
CA GLN A 33 25.14 -14.80 21.47
C GLN A 33 24.37 -16.09 21.13
N ILE A 34 23.05 -16.10 21.32
CA ILE A 34 22.20 -17.24 20.96
C ILE A 34 21.99 -17.23 19.45
N THR A 35 22.61 -18.19 18.77
CA THR A 35 22.54 -18.32 17.31
C THR A 35 21.43 -19.25 16.84
N LYS A 36 20.86 -20.07 17.74
CA LYS A 36 19.84 -21.06 17.44
C LYS A 36 18.88 -21.26 18.61
N PHE A 37 17.61 -21.45 18.30
CA PHE A 37 16.58 -21.92 19.22
C PHE A 37 15.71 -22.96 18.48
N ASP A 38 15.55 -24.15 19.06
CA ASP A 38 14.85 -25.27 18.41
C ASP A 38 13.33 -25.12 18.54
N VAL A 39 12.68 -24.59 17.50
CA VAL A 39 11.22 -24.45 17.43
C VAL A 39 10.61 -25.73 16.89
N THR A 40 9.63 -26.29 17.60
CA THR A 40 8.88 -27.49 17.18
C THR A 40 7.50 -27.17 16.62
N HIS A 41 6.90 -26.04 17.01
CA HIS A 41 5.54 -25.66 16.60
C HIS A 41 5.43 -24.16 16.36
N HIS A 42 4.59 -23.77 15.39
CA HIS A 42 4.05 -22.42 15.32
C HIS A 42 2.80 -22.25 16.19
N THR A 43 2.44 -21.00 16.47
CA THR A 43 1.28 -20.64 17.29
C THR A 43 -0.02 -21.29 16.80
N THR A 44 -0.28 -21.26 15.49
CA THR A 44 -1.48 -21.87 14.89
C THR A 44 -1.44 -23.39 14.93
N ASP A 45 -0.27 -24.02 14.77
CA ASP A 45 -0.13 -25.47 14.83
C ASP A 45 -0.58 -26.02 16.19
N ILE A 46 -0.27 -25.30 17.28
CA ILE A 46 -0.69 -25.66 18.63
C ILE A 46 -2.21 -25.54 18.80
N ARG A 47 -2.83 -24.52 18.20
CA ARG A 47 -4.28 -24.32 18.28
C ARG A 47 -5.05 -25.38 17.51
N GLU A 48 -4.65 -25.64 16.27
CA GLU A 48 -5.31 -26.61 15.39
C GLU A 48 -5.15 -28.04 15.91
N ASN A 49 -4.02 -28.36 16.53
CA ASN A 49 -3.73 -29.68 17.10
C ASN A 49 -3.89 -29.73 18.63
N PHE A 50 -4.66 -28.80 19.21
CA PHE A 50 -4.74 -28.65 20.66
C PHE A 50 -5.17 -29.92 21.38
N GLU A 51 -6.17 -30.65 20.87
CA GLU A 51 -6.65 -31.89 21.50
C GLU A 51 -5.54 -32.95 21.63
N ALA A 52 -4.65 -33.03 20.63
CA ALA A 52 -3.50 -33.92 20.65
C ALA A 52 -2.40 -33.43 21.60
N LEU A 53 -2.27 -32.11 21.80
CA LEU A 53 -1.20 -31.48 22.56
C LEU A 53 -1.57 -31.14 24.02
N GLU A 54 -2.86 -31.13 24.36
CA GLU A 54 -3.36 -30.67 25.66
C GLU A 54 -2.78 -31.51 26.80
N VAL A 55 -2.33 -30.82 27.85
CA VAL A 55 -1.93 -31.40 29.12
C VAL A 55 -2.89 -30.92 30.19
N VAL A 56 -3.59 -31.86 30.80
CA VAL A 56 -4.46 -31.62 31.94
C VAL A 56 -3.72 -32.08 33.19
N PRO A 57 -3.38 -31.17 34.13
CA PRO A 57 -2.74 -31.55 35.37
C PRO A 57 -3.60 -32.53 36.17
N GLU A 58 -2.96 -33.54 36.78
CA GLU A 58 -3.63 -34.39 37.76
C GLU A 58 -4.09 -33.56 38.96
N LYS A 59 -5.18 -33.96 39.61
CA LYS A 59 -5.61 -33.36 40.87
C LYS A 59 -4.97 -34.06 42.06
N ASP A 60 -4.57 -33.29 43.07
CA ASP A 60 -4.20 -33.82 44.39
C ASP A 60 -5.45 -34.18 45.22
N GLU A 61 -5.23 -34.72 46.43
CA GLU A 61 -6.30 -35.13 47.34
C GLU A 61 -7.21 -33.96 47.78
N ASP A 62 -6.73 -32.72 47.68
CA ASP A 62 -7.47 -31.48 47.96
C ASP A 62 -8.18 -30.92 46.70
N GLY A 63 -8.06 -31.58 45.55
CA GLY A 63 -8.64 -31.14 44.27
C GLY A 63 -7.86 -30.01 43.57
N LYS A 64 -6.62 -29.74 43.97
CA LYS A 64 -5.72 -28.76 43.32
C LYS A 64 -4.88 -29.44 42.24
N ASP A 65 -4.50 -28.66 41.23
CA ASP A 65 -3.61 -29.15 40.17
C ASP A 65 -2.23 -29.48 40.75
N LYS A 66 -1.79 -30.72 40.56
CA LYS A 66 -0.41 -31.12 40.82
C LYS A 66 0.52 -30.40 39.85
N PRO A 67 1.73 -30.03 40.28
CA PRO A 67 2.74 -29.46 39.38
C PRO A 67 3.06 -30.43 38.25
N VAL A 68 2.98 -29.96 37.00
CA VAL A 68 3.41 -30.71 35.83
C VAL A 68 4.93 -30.62 35.71
N VAL A 69 5.63 -31.73 35.59
CA VAL A 69 7.07 -31.79 35.33
C VAL A 69 7.29 -32.10 33.86
N LEU A 70 8.14 -31.32 33.16
CA LEU A 70 8.31 -31.47 31.70
C LEU A 70 8.86 -32.84 31.33
N GLU A 71 9.80 -33.35 32.12
CA GLU A 71 10.51 -34.60 31.89
C GLU A 71 9.59 -35.83 32.01
N ASP A 72 8.47 -35.69 32.73
CA ASP A 72 7.47 -36.74 32.89
C ASP A 72 6.43 -36.75 31.75
N LEU A 73 6.41 -35.71 30.91
CA LEU A 73 5.51 -35.63 29.77
C LEU A 73 6.05 -36.45 28.59
N PRO A 74 5.18 -37.13 27.82
CA PRO A 74 5.57 -37.67 26.52
C PRO A 74 6.13 -36.58 25.61
N GLU A 75 7.14 -36.90 24.80
CA GLU A 75 7.81 -35.92 23.92
C GLU A 75 6.82 -35.16 23.01
N GLY A 76 5.78 -35.85 22.50
CA GLY A 76 4.72 -35.24 21.69
C GLY A 76 3.78 -34.27 22.42
N LYS A 77 3.91 -34.10 23.74
CA LYS A 77 3.15 -33.12 24.55
C LYS A 77 3.98 -31.88 24.90
N ILE A 78 5.29 -31.91 24.67
CA ILE A 78 6.18 -30.77 24.90
C ILE A 78 6.16 -29.90 23.66
N VAL A 79 5.88 -28.61 23.85
CA VAL A 79 5.88 -27.61 22.78
C VAL A 79 7.01 -26.63 22.99
N THR A 80 7.70 -26.31 21.89
CA THR A 80 8.72 -25.27 21.84
C THR A 80 8.39 -24.31 20.70
N LEU A 81 8.21 -23.04 21.04
CA LEU A 81 7.82 -21.99 20.10
C LEU A 81 8.60 -20.72 20.39
N ALA A 82 8.75 -19.86 19.37
CA ALA A 82 9.40 -18.58 19.51
C ALA A 82 8.62 -17.49 18.78
N GLY A 83 8.64 -16.28 19.32
CA GLY A 83 7.92 -15.17 18.73
C GLY A 83 8.21 -13.84 19.40
N ARG A 84 7.71 -12.78 18.79
CA ARG A 84 7.80 -11.42 19.33
C ARG A 84 6.75 -11.23 20.43
N MET A 85 7.17 -10.78 21.60
CA MET A 85 6.26 -10.41 22.69
C MET A 85 5.46 -9.16 22.30
N MET A 86 4.18 -9.34 22.03
CA MET A 86 3.25 -8.26 21.65
C MET A 86 2.52 -7.66 22.86
N PHE A 87 2.44 -8.39 23.96
CA PHE A 87 1.79 -7.96 25.19
C PHE A 87 2.41 -8.67 26.39
N LYS A 88 2.44 -7.99 27.54
CA LYS A 88 2.81 -8.59 28.82
C LYS A 88 2.02 -7.97 29.96
N ARG A 89 1.48 -8.80 30.85
CA ARG A 89 0.81 -8.43 32.09
C ARG A 89 1.42 -9.18 33.26
N VAL A 90 1.95 -8.45 34.24
CA VAL A 90 2.55 -9.02 35.46
C VAL A 90 1.50 -9.02 36.58
N MET A 91 1.35 -10.16 37.25
CA MET A 91 0.34 -10.40 38.30
C MET A 91 1.01 -10.99 39.55
N GLY A 92 1.98 -10.27 40.10
CA GLY A 92 2.76 -10.74 41.25
C GLY A 92 3.65 -11.94 40.90
N LYS A 93 3.26 -13.15 41.33
CA LYS A 93 4.03 -14.40 41.12
C LYS A 93 3.74 -15.11 39.80
N ALA A 94 2.78 -14.61 39.02
CA ALA A 94 2.49 -15.11 37.68
C ALA A 94 2.38 -13.94 36.69
N SER A 95 2.55 -14.23 35.42
CA SER A 95 2.42 -13.28 34.33
C SER A 95 1.78 -13.94 33.12
N PHE A 96 1.07 -13.15 32.33
CA PHE A 96 0.63 -13.54 31.00
C PHE A 96 1.37 -12.69 29.97
N ALA A 97 1.75 -13.30 28.85
CA ALA A 97 2.27 -12.59 27.70
C ALA A 97 1.65 -13.16 26.43
N ASN A 98 1.51 -12.34 25.38
CA ASN A 98 1.17 -12.85 24.06
C ASN A 98 2.40 -12.71 23.18
N ILE A 99 2.79 -13.80 22.53
CA ILE A 99 3.84 -13.79 21.50
C ILE A 99 3.21 -13.93 20.12
N ARG A 100 3.87 -13.37 19.10
CA ARG A 100 3.47 -13.46 17.70
C ARG A 100 4.58 -14.07 16.87
N ASP A 101 4.25 -15.05 16.05
CA ASP A 101 5.15 -15.65 15.07
C ASP A 101 4.65 -15.44 13.63
N LEU A 102 5.09 -16.27 12.68
CA LEU A 102 4.64 -16.20 11.30
C LEU A 102 3.13 -16.45 11.17
N LYS A 103 2.60 -17.45 11.87
CA LYS A 103 1.24 -17.96 11.67
C LYS A 103 0.19 -17.28 12.56
N GLY A 104 0.58 -16.67 13.67
CA GLY A 104 -0.38 -16.02 14.55
C GLY A 104 0.17 -15.59 15.91
N ASP A 105 -0.76 -15.31 16.84
CA ASP A 105 -0.47 -14.98 18.23
C ASP A 105 -0.59 -16.21 19.13
N MET A 106 0.01 -16.25 20.31
CA MET A 106 -0.24 -17.29 21.33
C MET A 106 -0.10 -16.69 22.72
N GLN A 107 -1.06 -16.99 23.61
CA GLN A 107 -0.96 -16.62 25.02
C GLN A 107 -0.02 -17.58 25.74
N ILE A 108 0.83 -17.01 26.57
CA ILE A 108 1.85 -17.69 27.35
C ILE A 108 1.58 -17.38 28.81
N TYR A 109 1.49 -18.44 29.62
CA TYR A 109 1.45 -18.33 31.07
C TYR A 109 2.85 -18.58 31.63
N VAL A 110 3.34 -17.64 32.44
CA VAL A 110 4.66 -17.70 33.07
C VAL A 110 4.48 -17.58 34.56
N SER A 111 5.00 -18.54 35.33
CA SER A 111 4.86 -18.55 36.79
C SER A 111 6.22 -18.66 37.47
N ARG A 112 6.37 -17.97 38.60
CA ARG A 112 7.58 -18.03 39.43
C ARG A 112 7.81 -19.42 40.03
N ASN A 113 6.73 -20.17 40.28
CA ASN A 113 6.85 -21.51 40.82
C ASN A 113 7.43 -22.48 39.79
N ASP A 114 7.25 -22.19 38.50
CA ASP A 114 7.73 -23.03 37.40
C ASP A 114 9.12 -22.64 36.91
N LEU A 115 9.40 -21.33 36.80
CA LEU A 115 10.69 -20.82 36.34
C LEU A 115 11.74 -20.68 37.45
N GLY A 116 11.32 -20.60 38.71
CA GLY A 116 12.18 -20.18 39.82
C GLY A 116 12.27 -18.65 39.99
N ASP A 117 12.91 -18.21 41.08
CA ASP A 117 12.95 -16.78 41.45
C ASP A 117 13.78 -15.93 40.47
N ASP A 118 14.96 -16.41 40.05
CA ASP A 118 15.89 -15.65 39.22
C ASP A 118 15.38 -15.45 37.79
N ASP A 119 14.95 -16.52 37.12
CA ASP A 119 14.46 -16.47 35.73
C ASP A 119 13.12 -15.73 35.63
N TYR A 120 12.25 -15.86 36.63
CA TYR A 120 11.04 -15.06 36.68
C TYR A 120 11.32 -13.58 36.95
N ALA A 121 12.31 -13.26 37.79
CA ALA A 121 12.77 -11.88 37.97
C ALA A 121 13.34 -11.30 36.68
N LEU A 122 14.07 -12.11 35.91
CA LEU A 122 14.60 -11.74 34.60
C LEU A 122 13.48 -11.51 33.57
N PHE A 123 12.53 -12.43 33.46
CA PHE A 123 11.36 -12.30 32.58
C PHE A 123 10.55 -11.01 32.84
N LYS A 124 10.40 -10.62 34.12
CA LYS A 124 9.74 -9.35 34.47
C LYS A 124 10.46 -8.14 33.87
N LYS A 125 11.77 -8.20 33.63
CA LYS A 125 12.57 -7.13 33.00
C LYS A 125 12.46 -7.09 31.46
N TYR A 126 12.01 -8.17 30.80
CA TYR A 126 11.80 -8.19 29.34
C TYR A 126 10.77 -7.13 28.92
N ASP A 127 10.76 -6.73 27.65
CA ASP A 127 9.89 -5.67 27.15
C ASP A 127 9.04 -6.16 25.97
N VAL A 128 7.90 -5.51 25.77
CA VAL A 128 7.14 -5.64 24.53
C VAL A 128 8.06 -5.28 23.35
N GLY A 129 8.02 -6.11 22.32
CA GLY A 129 8.91 -6.09 21.16
C GLY A 129 10.05 -7.09 21.23
N ASP A 130 10.44 -7.59 22.41
CA ASP A 130 11.48 -8.61 22.54
C ASP A 130 11.08 -9.91 21.82
N ILE A 131 12.03 -10.61 21.21
CA ILE A 131 11.82 -11.96 20.68
C ILE A 131 12.21 -12.96 21.76
N ILE A 132 11.28 -13.84 22.12
CA ILE A 132 11.47 -14.85 23.15
C ILE A 132 11.18 -16.26 22.62
N GLY A 133 11.95 -17.22 23.11
CA GLY A 133 11.73 -18.65 22.96
C GLY A 133 11.06 -19.19 24.23
N ILE A 134 10.17 -20.17 24.05
CA ILE A 134 9.34 -20.73 25.11
C ILE A 134 9.32 -22.23 24.95
N LYS A 135 9.56 -22.94 26.05
CA LYS A 135 9.38 -24.39 26.14
C LYS A 135 8.42 -24.71 27.28
N GLY A 136 7.43 -25.55 27.00
CA GLY A 136 6.32 -25.77 27.91
C GLY A 136 5.34 -26.82 27.39
N PHE A 137 4.10 -26.71 27.82
CA PHE A 137 2.99 -27.57 27.37
C PHE A 137 1.73 -26.77 27.10
N ALA A 138 0.88 -27.26 26.20
CA ALA A 138 -0.39 -26.62 25.87
C ALA A 138 -1.46 -26.94 26.93
N PHE A 139 -2.23 -25.93 27.33
CA PHE A 139 -3.34 -26.07 28.29
C PHE A 139 -4.43 -25.03 28.02
N LYS A 140 -5.56 -25.16 28.72
CA LYS A 140 -6.61 -24.12 28.76
C LYS A 140 -6.58 -23.36 30.08
N THR A 141 -6.66 -22.04 29.99
CA THR A 141 -6.89 -21.19 31.16
C THR A 141 -8.32 -21.35 31.68
N ARG A 142 -8.61 -20.76 32.85
CA ARG A 142 -9.96 -20.76 33.43
C ARG A 142 -11.01 -20.08 32.55
N THR A 143 -10.60 -19.15 31.69
CA THR A 143 -11.47 -18.47 30.70
C THR A 143 -11.63 -19.27 29.41
N GLY A 144 -11.00 -20.44 29.30
CA GLY A 144 -11.06 -21.31 28.12
C GLY A 144 -10.09 -20.93 27.01
N GLU A 145 -9.24 -19.92 27.20
CA GLU A 145 -8.22 -19.54 26.22
C GLU A 145 -7.11 -20.60 26.15
N ILE A 146 -6.80 -21.06 24.94
CA ILE A 146 -5.68 -21.97 24.66
C ILE A 146 -4.37 -21.22 24.84
N SER A 147 -3.51 -21.75 25.70
CA SER A 147 -2.26 -21.10 26.11
C SER A 147 -1.14 -22.12 26.26
N VAL A 148 0.10 -21.63 26.25
CA VAL A 148 1.27 -22.45 26.59
C VAL A 148 1.72 -22.11 28.02
N HIS A 149 1.80 -23.12 28.88
CA HIS A 149 2.37 -23.00 30.21
C HIS A 149 3.88 -23.10 30.10
N ALA A 150 4.57 -21.97 30.26
CA ALA A 150 6.01 -21.88 30.12
C ALA A 150 6.72 -22.50 31.32
N LYS A 151 7.72 -23.33 31.01
CA LYS A 151 8.63 -23.97 31.95
C LYS A 151 10.05 -23.44 31.78
N GLU A 152 10.39 -23.05 30.57
CA GLU A 152 11.58 -22.27 30.25
C GLU A 152 11.19 -21.10 29.35
N VAL A 153 11.79 -19.92 29.59
CA VAL A 153 11.66 -18.75 28.74
C VAL A 153 13.04 -18.18 28.46
N THR A 154 13.38 -18.04 27.18
CA THR A 154 14.69 -17.57 26.73
C THR A 154 14.52 -16.27 25.96
N LEU A 155 15.22 -15.20 26.34
CA LEU A 155 15.31 -14.00 25.50
C LEU A 155 16.26 -14.27 24.34
N LEU A 156 15.75 -14.19 23.11
CA LEU A 156 16.50 -14.45 21.88
C LEU A 156 16.98 -13.17 21.21
N SER A 157 16.23 -12.08 21.33
CA SER A 157 16.63 -10.77 20.82
C SER A 157 15.97 -9.65 21.61
N LYS A 158 16.79 -8.76 22.17
CA LYS A 158 16.30 -7.56 22.85
C LYS A 158 15.82 -6.53 21.83
N SER A 159 14.58 -6.07 21.92
CA SER A 159 14.11 -4.91 21.17
C SER A 159 14.56 -3.63 21.84
N LEU A 160 15.46 -2.91 21.17
CA LEU A 160 15.93 -1.59 21.60
C LEU A 160 14.99 -0.47 21.19
N GLN A 161 14.16 -0.70 20.17
CA GLN A 161 13.10 0.21 19.73
C GLN A 161 11.77 -0.11 20.41
N ILE A 162 10.90 0.88 20.47
CA ILE A 162 9.55 0.78 21.02
C ILE A 162 8.60 0.53 19.86
N LEU A 163 7.76 -0.51 19.98
CA LEU A 163 6.69 -0.72 19.00
C LEU A 163 5.61 0.35 19.18
N PRO A 164 4.94 0.78 18.09
CA PRO A 164 3.75 1.61 18.18
C PRO A 164 2.68 1.00 19.10
N GLU A 165 1.77 1.84 19.59
CA GLU A 165 0.71 1.37 20.48
C GLU A 165 -0.18 0.33 19.78
N LYS A 166 -0.52 -0.74 20.52
CA LYS A 166 -1.27 -1.88 19.98
C LYS A 166 -2.71 -1.55 19.58
N PHE A 167 -3.38 -0.63 20.29
CA PHE A 167 -4.82 -0.40 20.12
C PHE A 167 -5.18 0.30 18.81
N HIS A 168 -4.34 1.23 18.36
CA HIS A 168 -4.57 1.96 17.12
C HIS A 168 -3.80 1.37 15.93
N GLY A 169 -2.86 0.44 16.18
CA GLY A 169 -1.97 -0.07 15.13
C GLY A 169 -1.01 0.99 14.62
N LEU A 170 -0.34 0.71 13.49
CA LEU A 170 0.41 1.72 12.77
C LEU A 170 -0.46 2.22 11.61
N THR A 171 -1.03 3.42 11.74
CA THR A 171 -2.00 3.99 10.79
C THR A 171 -1.37 4.94 9.78
N ASP A 172 -0.35 5.70 10.18
CA ASP A 172 0.34 6.66 9.32
C ASP A 172 0.95 5.97 8.09
N THR A 173 0.39 6.25 6.92
CA THR A 173 0.74 5.54 5.67
C THR A 173 2.20 5.76 5.26
N ASP A 174 2.77 6.95 5.49
CA ASP A 174 4.18 7.21 5.16
C ASP A 174 5.12 6.37 6.02
N THR A 175 4.87 6.32 7.34
CA THR A 175 5.63 5.47 8.28
C THR A 175 5.47 3.98 7.95
N ARG A 176 4.27 3.53 7.58
CA ARG A 176 4.04 2.13 7.17
C ARG A 176 4.93 1.72 6.00
N TYR A 177 5.01 2.56 4.97
CA TYR A 177 5.84 2.29 3.80
C TYR A 177 7.34 2.41 4.08
N ARG A 178 7.77 3.38 4.90
CA ARG A 178 9.18 3.55 5.28
C ARG A 178 9.68 2.48 6.23
N GLN A 179 8.84 2.05 7.15
CA GLN A 179 9.15 1.06 8.18
C GLN A 179 8.31 -0.19 7.99
N ARG A 180 8.37 -0.79 6.79
CA ARG A 180 7.59 -1.99 6.46
C ARG A 180 7.72 -3.10 7.50
N TYR A 181 8.90 -3.25 8.11
CA TYR A 181 9.13 -4.23 9.17
C TYR A 181 8.24 -3.98 10.40
N VAL A 182 7.92 -2.73 10.76
CA VAL A 182 6.96 -2.40 11.83
C VAL A 182 5.53 -2.62 11.36
N ASP A 183 5.21 -2.21 10.13
CA ASP A 183 3.88 -2.42 9.53
C ASP A 183 3.51 -3.92 9.51
N LEU A 184 4.41 -4.79 9.07
CA LEU A 184 4.24 -6.26 9.08
C LEU A 184 4.07 -6.86 10.49
N ILE A 185 4.58 -6.19 11.53
CA ILE A 185 4.42 -6.61 12.92
C ILE A 185 3.04 -6.20 13.44
N MET A 186 2.64 -4.95 13.17
CA MET A 186 1.46 -4.32 13.75
C MET A 186 0.16 -4.66 13.00
N ASN A 187 0.24 -4.88 11.68
CA ASN A 187 -0.89 -5.02 10.76
C ASN A 187 -0.84 -6.40 10.05
N PRO A 188 -1.43 -7.47 10.62
CA PRO A 188 -1.39 -8.83 10.06
C PRO A 188 -1.95 -8.95 8.64
N GLU A 189 -2.95 -8.14 8.30
CA GLU A 189 -3.55 -8.06 6.98
C GLU A 189 -2.54 -7.65 5.91
N VAL A 190 -1.61 -6.73 6.23
CA VAL A 190 -0.51 -6.36 5.33
C VAL A 190 0.40 -7.55 5.06
N LYS A 191 0.73 -8.32 6.11
CA LYS A 191 1.52 -9.55 5.95
C LYS A 191 0.79 -10.55 5.05
N ASN A 192 -0.53 -10.70 5.21
CA ASN A 192 -1.33 -11.59 4.38
C ASN A 192 -1.34 -11.16 2.90
N THR A 193 -1.37 -9.85 2.60
CA THR A 193 -1.23 -9.34 1.23
C THR A 193 0.09 -9.82 0.58
N PHE A 194 1.21 -9.77 1.29
CA PHE A 194 2.49 -10.24 0.76
C PHE A 194 2.61 -11.76 0.65
N ILE A 195 1.98 -12.51 1.56
CA ILE A 195 1.85 -13.97 1.43
C ILE A 195 1.04 -14.30 0.16
N LYS A 196 -0.09 -13.63 -0.05
CA LYS A 196 -0.90 -13.77 -1.28
C LYS A 196 -0.13 -13.36 -2.53
N ARG A 197 0.68 -12.30 -2.49
CA ARG A 197 1.57 -11.93 -3.61
C ARG A 197 2.49 -13.08 -4.00
N SER A 198 3.15 -13.73 -3.03
CA SER A 198 3.98 -14.91 -3.30
C SER A 198 3.17 -16.08 -3.86
N GLN A 199 1.95 -16.29 -3.36
CA GLN A 199 1.04 -17.32 -3.87
C GLN A 199 0.62 -17.04 -5.31
N ILE A 200 0.24 -15.80 -5.65
CA ILE A 200 -0.11 -15.38 -7.01
C ILE A 200 1.04 -15.67 -7.97
N LEU A 201 2.26 -15.24 -7.62
CA LEU A 201 3.46 -15.50 -8.44
C LEU A 201 3.74 -17.00 -8.64
N LYS A 202 3.56 -17.81 -7.59
CA LYS A 202 3.70 -19.27 -7.68
C LYS A 202 2.65 -19.86 -8.62
N GLU A 203 1.40 -19.44 -8.49
CA GLU A 203 0.30 -19.97 -9.27
C GLU A 203 0.33 -19.51 -10.73
N ILE A 204 0.85 -18.31 -11.04
CA ILE A 204 1.17 -17.89 -12.40
C ILE A 204 2.16 -18.89 -13.04
N ARG A 205 3.27 -19.18 -12.35
CA ARG A 205 4.26 -20.16 -12.84
C ARG A 205 3.64 -21.53 -13.07
N ASN A 206 2.89 -22.05 -12.09
CA ASN A 206 2.20 -23.35 -12.24
C ASN A 206 1.25 -23.37 -13.45
N PHE A 207 0.52 -22.28 -13.69
CA PHE A 207 -0.41 -22.16 -14.82
C PHE A 207 0.31 -22.17 -16.17
N LEU A 208 1.41 -21.42 -16.27
CA LEU A 208 2.23 -21.32 -17.48
C LEU A 208 3.03 -22.61 -17.74
N ASP A 209 3.60 -23.22 -16.71
CA ASP A 209 4.25 -24.54 -16.77
C ASP A 209 3.27 -25.60 -17.29
N GLY A 210 2.02 -25.58 -16.79
CA GLY A 210 0.95 -26.45 -17.27
C GLY A 210 0.55 -26.24 -18.73
N ARG A 211 0.99 -25.12 -19.35
CA ARG A 211 0.78 -24.77 -20.76
C ARG A 211 2.08 -24.82 -21.58
N ASN A 212 3.14 -25.44 -21.05
CA ASN A 212 4.45 -25.62 -21.67
C ASN A 212 5.17 -24.31 -22.02
N PHE A 213 4.95 -23.25 -21.25
CA PHE A 213 5.80 -22.07 -21.32
C PHE A 213 7.10 -22.32 -20.55
N MET A 214 8.21 -21.82 -21.09
CA MET A 214 9.52 -21.92 -20.45
C MET A 214 9.87 -20.59 -19.76
N GLU A 215 10.12 -20.63 -18.44
CA GLU A 215 10.66 -19.48 -17.72
C GLU A 215 12.11 -19.23 -18.17
N VAL A 216 12.42 -17.98 -18.52
CA VAL A 216 13.75 -17.54 -18.95
C VAL A 216 14.15 -16.26 -18.21
N GLU A 217 15.42 -15.91 -18.27
CA GLU A 217 15.95 -14.65 -17.72
C GLU A 217 16.74 -13.91 -18.81
N THR A 218 16.34 -12.68 -19.12
CA THR A 218 16.98 -11.80 -20.12
C THR A 218 17.73 -10.64 -19.46
N PRO A 219 18.64 -9.95 -20.18
CA PRO A 219 19.43 -8.86 -19.60
C PRO A 219 18.60 -7.72 -18.99
N MET A 220 18.98 -7.27 -17.78
CA MET A 220 18.44 -6.04 -17.17
C MET A 220 19.23 -4.79 -17.53
N LEU A 221 20.52 -4.95 -17.83
CA LEU A 221 21.41 -3.91 -18.35
C LEU A 221 21.47 -4.05 -19.86
N VAL A 222 21.06 -3.01 -20.58
CA VAL A 222 20.90 -3.01 -22.04
C VAL A 222 21.55 -1.79 -22.66
N SER A 223 22.08 -1.92 -23.87
CA SER A 223 22.61 -0.78 -24.65
C SER A 223 21.49 0.12 -25.18
N ASN A 224 20.41 -0.51 -25.68
CA ASN A 224 19.19 0.15 -26.10
C ASN A 224 18.03 -0.28 -25.19
N ALA A 225 17.33 0.69 -24.60
CA ALA A 225 16.12 0.45 -23.81
C ALA A 225 14.91 0.63 -24.74
N GLY A 226 14.42 -0.47 -25.32
CA GLY A 226 13.23 -0.49 -26.16
C GLY A 226 12.22 -1.56 -25.70
N GLY A 227 11.12 -1.71 -26.43
CA GLY A 227 10.01 -2.60 -26.09
C GLY A 227 8.88 -1.91 -25.30
N ALA A 228 9.01 -0.61 -25.03
CA ALA A 228 7.96 0.22 -24.46
C ALA A 228 8.24 1.69 -24.79
N ALA A 229 7.22 2.54 -24.70
CA ALA A 229 7.42 3.99 -24.63
C ALA A 229 7.59 4.39 -23.17
N ALA A 230 8.83 4.68 -22.76
CA ALA A 230 9.17 5.09 -21.39
C ALA A 230 10.60 5.62 -21.30
N ARG A 231 10.82 6.61 -20.44
CA ARG A 231 12.17 7.11 -20.15
C ARG A 231 13.00 6.08 -19.36
N PRO A 232 14.21 5.69 -19.79
CA PRO A 232 15.05 4.75 -19.06
C PRO A 232 15.81 5.40 -17.90
N PHE A 233 16.35 4.56 -17.01
CA PHE A 233 17.44 4.94 -16.11
C PHE A 233 18.79 4.65 -16.77
N ASP A 234 19.64 5.67 -16.90
CA ASP A 234 21.02 5.51 -17.38
C ASP A 234 21.97 5.13 -16.24
N THR A 235 22.97 4.31 -16.56
CA THR A 235 24.07 3.95 -15.67
C THR A 235 25.35 3.68 -16.46
N HIS A 236 26.46 3.43 -15.76
CA HIS A 236 27.78 3.30 -16.38
C HIS A 236 28.50 2.01 -15.96
N TYR A 237 28.91 1.21 -16.94
CA TYR A 237 29.69 0.00 -16.72
C TYR A 237 31.19 0.31 -16.73
N ASN A 238 31.75 0.60 -15.55
CA ASN A 238 33.15 1.01 -15.37
C ASN A 238 34.20 0.11 -16.04
N ALA A 239 34.02 -1.22 -16.05
CA ALA A 239 35.05 -2.13 -16.56
C ALA A 239 35.14 -2.13 -18.10
N LEU A 240 34.01 -1.92 -18.78
CA LEU A 240 33.95 -1.77 -20.24
C LEU A 240 34.04 -0.30 -20.67
N ASN A 241 33.87 0.63 -19.72
CA ASN A 241 33.76 2.07 -19.98
C ASN A 241 32.64 2.36 -21.00
N GLU A 242 31.47 1.79 -20.73
CA GLU A 242 30.28 1.88 -21.59
C GLU A 242 29.09 2.41 -20.79
N ASP A 243 28.30 3.28 -21.41
CA ASP A 243 27.01 3.71 -20.87
C ASP A 243 25.96 2.66 -21.23
N VAL A 244 25.19 2.24 -20.23
CA VAL A 244 24.13 1.23 -20.35
C VAL A 244 22.88 1.73 -19.64
N LYS A 245 21.74 1.12 -19.96
CA LYS A 245 20.44 1.48 -19.42
C LYS A 245 19.85 0.32 -18.64
N LEU A 246 19.03 0.62 -17.65
CA LEU A 246 18.11 -0.37 -17.10
C LEU A 246 16.95 -0.59 -18.09
N ARG A 247 16.57 -1.84 -18.30
CA ARG A 247 15.48 -2.21 -19.23
C ARG A 247 14.14 -1.60 -18.82
N ILE A 248 13.38 -1.13 -19.81
CA ILE A 248 12.01 -0.59 -19.67
C ILE A 248 10.91 -1.63 -19.99
N SER A 249 11.31 -2.74 -20.64
CA SER A 249 10.49 -3.88 -21.07
C SER A 249 11.37 -5.14 -21.20
N LEU A 250 10.74 -6.31 -21.33
CA LEU A 250 11.38 -7.62 -21.57
C LEU A 250 11.36 -8.01 -23.07
N GLU A 251 10.62 -7.26 -23.88
CA GLU A 251 10.07 -7.69 -25.18
C GLU A 251 11.13 -8.06 -26.21
N LEU A 252 12.06 -7.13 -26.48
CA LEU A 252 12.98 -7.29 -27.62
C LEU A 252 13.88 -8.52 -27.45
N TYR A 253 14.24 -8.90 -26.22
CA TYR A 253 15.03 -10.10 -25.96
C TYR A 253 14.20 -11.37 -26.02
N LEU A 254 12.98 -11.35 -25.49
CA LEU A 254 12.08 -12.51 -25.57
C LEU A 254 11.71 -12.84 -27.03
N LYS A 255 11.51 -11.82 -27.88
CA LYS A 255 11.36 -12.01 -29.34
C LYS A 255 12.58 -12.64 -30.01
N ARG A 256 13.80 -12.29 -29.58
CA ARG A 256 15.03 -12.97 -30.07
C ARG A 256 15.04 -14.46 -29.71
N LEU A 257 14.49 -14.86 -28.56
CA LEU A 257 14.35 -16.28 -28.22
C LEU A 257 13.33 -17.00 -29.12
N ILE A 258 12.24 -16.31 -29.48
CA ILE A 258 11.26 -16.82 -30.45
C ILE A 258 11.90 -17.03 -31.83
N VAL A 259 12.72 -16.07 -32.31
CA VAL A 259 13.56 -16.24 -33.51
C VAL A 259 14.50 -17.45 -33.36
N GLY A 260 15.06 -17.66 -32.17
CA GLY A 260 15.88 -18.81 -31.81
C GLY A 260 15.13 -20.16 -31.76
N GLY A 261 13.81 -20.18 -31.97
CA GLY A 261 12.98 -21.38 -31.98
C GLY A 261 12.42 -21.79 -30.61
N MET A 262 12.52 -20.93 -29.58
CA MET A 262 11.90 -21.16 -28.28
C MET A 262 10.42 -20.76 -28.33
N GLU A 263 9.57 -21.64 -28.86
CA GLU A 263 8.19 -21.33 -29.25
C GLU A 263 7.27 -20.78 -28.14
N ARG A 264 7.59 -20.99 -26.86
CA ARG A 264 6.79 -20.52 -25.71
C ARG A 264 7.71 -20.12 -24.56
N VAL A 265 7.92 -18.82 -24.38
CA VAL A 265 8.79 -18.29 -23.32
C VAL A 265 8.05 -17.27 -22.48
N TYR A 266 8.41 -17.17 -21.20
CA TYR A 266 7.99 -16.08 -20.34
C TYR A 266 9.10 -15.67 -19.38
N GLU A 267 9.06 -14.42 -18.94
CA GLU A 267 9.90 -13.93 -17.85
C GLU A 267 9.03 -13.12 -16.87
N ILE A 268 9.17 -13.39 -15.57
CA ILE A 268 8.64 -12.52 -14.51
C ILE A 268 9.83 -11.74 -13.93
N GLY A 269 9.98 -10.50 -14.36
CA GLY A 269 11.17 -9.70 -14.11
C GLY A 269 10.87 -8.30 -13.57
N ARG A 270 11.91 -7.66 -13.05
CA ARG A 270 11.86 -6.22 -12.77
C ARG A 270 12.05 -5.43 -14.06
N VAL A 271 11.24 -4.40 -14.26
CA VAL A 271 11.47 -3.33 -15.24
C VAL A 271 11.59 -2.01 -14.51
N PHE A 272 12.25 -1.05 -15.16
CA PHE A 272 12.61 0.23 -14.55
C PHE A 272 12.23 1.35 -15.50
N ARG A 273 11.36 2.26 -15.05
CA ARG A 273 10.93 3.42 -15.83
C ARG A 273 11.12 4.68 -14.99
N ASN A 274 11.80 5.65 -15.57
CA ASN A 274 12.20 6.90 -14.90
C ASN A 274 11.05 7.90 -14.94
N GLU A 275 9.97 7.55 -14.26
CA GLU A 275 8.68 8.22 -14.26
C GLU A 275 8.29 8.66 -12.83
N GLY A 276 7.17 9.40 -12.74
CA GLY A 276 6.59 9.80 -11.47
C GLY A 276 6.12 8.62 -10.61
N VAL A 277 5.92 8.88 -9.31
CA VAL A 277 5.36 7.90 -8.37
C VAL A 277 3.97 8.33 -7.96
N ASP A 278 2.97 7.47 -8.15
CA ASP A 278 1.59 7.71 -7.75
C ASP A 278 0.96 6.45 -7.11
N THR A 279 -0.37 6.33 -7.15
CA THR A 279 -1.10 5.18 -6.58
C THR A 279 -1.03 3.92 -7.47
N ARG A 280 -0.59 4.04 -8.71
CA ARG A 280 -0.55 3.01 -9.76
C ARG A 280 0.88 2.74 -10.28
N HIS A 281 1.79 3.70 -10.12
CA HIS A 281 3.15 3.67 -10.67
C HIS A 281 4.23 3.68 -9.57
N ASN A 282 5.23 2.82 -9.75
CA ASN A 282 6.47 2.80 -8.98
C ASN A 282 7.65 2.67 -9.97
N PRO A 283 8.77 3.39 -9.81
CA PRO A 283 9.83 3.45 -10.83
C PRO A 283 10.48 2.11 -11.15
N GLU A 284 10.42 1.18 -10.20
CA GLU A 284 10.78 -0.22 -10.41
C GLU A 284 9.55 -1.09 -10.10
N PHE A 285 9.12 -1.93 -11.04
CA PHE A 285 7.92 -2.76 -10.87
C PHE A 285 8.05 -4.12 -11.55
N THR A 286 7.24 -5.07 -11.12
CA THR A 286 7.27 -6.44 -11.62
C THR A 286 6.38 -6.55 -12.84
N LEU A 287 7.00 -6.85 -13.98
CA LEU A 287 6.32 -7.12 -15.23
C LEU A 287 6.48 -8.61 -15.54
N MET A 288 5.41 -9.25 -15.99
CA MET A 288 5.53 -10.53 -16.67
C MET A 288 5.31 -10.31 -18.15
N GLU A 289 6.26 -10.69 -18.98
CA GLU A 289 6.01 -10.80 -20.41
C GLU A 289 6.14 -12.25 -20.85
N LEU A 290 5.33 -12.63 -21.84
CA LEU A 290 5.40 -13.94 -22.46
C LEU A 290 5.12 -13.84 -23.95
N TYR A 291 5.68 -14.78 -24.69
CA TYR A 291 5.56 -14.87 -26.14
C TYR A 291 5.30 -16.32 -26.54
N GLN A 292 4.34 -16.49 -27.45
CA GLN A 292 3.96 -17.78 -28.00
C GLN A 292 3.98 -17.72 -29.53
N ALA A 293 4.78 -18.57 -30.16
CA ALA A 293 4.77 -18.75 -31.60
C ALA A 293 3.47 -19.43 -32.07
N TYR A 294 3.10 -19.14 -33.31
CA TYR A 294 1.93 -19.64 -34.05
C TYR A 294 0.58 -19.32 -33.41
N THR A 295 0.48 -18.18 -32.73
CA THR A 295 -0.78 -17.60 -32.25
C THR A 295 -0.81 -16.11 -32.56
N ASP A 296 -1.95 -15.49 -32.27
CA ASP A 296 -2.26 -14.07 -32.44
C ASP A 296 -2.76 -13.46 -31.12
N TYR A 297 -3.20 -12.20 -31.17
CA TYR A 297 -3.83 -11.51 -30.05
C TYR A 297 -5.12 -12.19 -29.53
N GLU A 298 -5.82 -12.99 -30.33
CA GLU A 298 -7.00 -13.74 -29.89
C GLU A 298 -6.61 -14.88 -28.95
N GLY A 299 -5.52 -15.59 -29.28
CA GLY A 299 -4.92 -16.55 -28.37
C GLY A 299 -4.42 -15.91 -27.08
N MET A 300 -3.90 -14.68 -27.13
CA MET A 300 -3.50 -13.94 -25.93
C MET A 300 -4.71 -13.54 -25.06
N MET A 301 -5.87 -13.20 -25.65
CA MET A 301 -7.11 -12.98 -24.90
C MET A 301 -7.58 -14.24 -24.17
N GLU A 302 -7.56 -15.41 -24.83
CA GLU A 302 -7.89 -16.69 -24.15
C GLU A 302 -6.95 -16.94 -22.98
N LEU A 303 -5.64 -16.78 -23.20
CA LEU A 303 -4.62 -17.01 -22.18
C LEU A 303 -4.84 -16.11 -20.97
N THR A 304 -5.11 -14.83 -21.20
CA THR A 304 -5.40 -13.85 -20.15
C THR A 304 -6.65 -14.21 -19.38
N GLU A 305 -7.78 -14.46 -20.06
CA GLU A 305 -9.04 -14.77 -19.40
C GLU A 305 -8.94 -16.03 -18.54
N SER A 306 -8.32 -17.08 -19.08
CA SER A 306 -8.07 -18.33 -18.36
C SER A 306 -7.16 -18.14 -17.15
N MET A 307 -6.09 -17.34 -17.27
CA MET A 307 -5.16 -17.09 -16.17
C MET A 307 -5.82 -16.29 -15.04
N PHE A 308 -6.52 -15.21 -15.36
CA PHE A 308 -7.16 -14.36 -14.35
C PHE A 308 -8.22 -15.14 -13.57
N ARG A 309 -9.02 -15.95 -14.27
CA ARG A 309 -10.00 -16.85 -13.65
C ARG A 309 -9.34 -17.90 -12.75
N TYR A 310 -8.26 -18.53 -13.23
CA TYR A 310 -7.49 -19.51 -12.47
C TYR A 310 -6.92 -18.91 -11.17
N LEU A 311 -6.31 -17.71 -11.25
CA LEU A 311 -5.71 -17.05 -10.09
C LEU A 311 -6.76 -16.61 -9.07
N ALA A 312 -7.88 -16.07 -9.52
CA ALA A 312 -8.99 -15.70 -8.63
C ALA A 312 -9.49 -16.92 -7.84
N GLU A 313 -9.72 -18.05 -8.51
CA GLU A 313 -10.14 -19.28 -7.85
C GLU A 313 -9.08 -19.79 -6.86
N LYS A 314 -7.79 -19.80 -7.24
CA LYS A 314 -6.71 -20.32 -6.39
C LYS A 314 -6.38 -19.46 -5.18
N VAL A 315 -6.48 -18.14 -5.31
CA VAL A 315 -6.01 -17.18 -4.30
C VAL A 315 -7.16 -16.59 -3.49
N CYS A 316 -8.32 -16.40 -4.11
CA CYS A 316 -9.51 -15.83 -3.48
C CYS A 316 -10.57 -16.90 -3.17
N GLY A 317 -10.48 -18.09 -3.75
CA GLY A 317 -11.47 -19.17 -3.57
C GLY A 317 -12.79 -18.94 -4.33
N THR A 318 -12.80 -17.96 -5.24
CA THR A 318 -13.96 -17.56 -6.04
C THR A 318 -13.50 -16.74 -7.25
N THR A 319 -14.25 -16.79 -8.35
CA THR A 319 -14.05 -15.94 -9.52
C THR A 319 -14.75 -14.58 -9.43
N THR A 320 -15.64 -14.40 -8.44
CA THR A 320 -16.28 -13.10 -8.16
C THR A 320 -15.59 -12.48 -6.95
N ILE A 321 -14.86 -11.40 -7.17
CA ILE A 321 -14.06 -10.71 -6.15
C ILE A 321 -14.67 -9.34 -5.84
N THR A 322 -14.32 -8.80 -4.67
CA THR A 322 -14.62 -7.41 -4.32
C THR A 322 -13.34 -6.60 -4.40
N TYR A 323 -13.38 -5.48 -5.12
CA TYR A 323 -12.30 -4.52 -5.20
C TYR A 323 -12.85 -3.13 -4.89
N GLN A 324 -12.38 -2.54 -3.79
CA GLN A 324 -12.74 -1.21 -3.31
C GLN A 324 -14.25 -1.01 -3.14
N GLY A 325 -14.93 -2.07 -2.69
CA GLY A 325 -16.38 -2.12 -2.52
C GLY A 325 -17.19 -2.39 -3.79
N THR A 326 -16.53 -2.62 -4.93
CA THR A 326 -17.17 -2.97 -6.21
C THR A 326 -16.98 -4.45 -6.50
N GLU A 327 -18.05 -5.12 -6.91
CA GLU A 327 -18.01 -6.52 -7.33
C GLU A 327 -17.44 -6.64 -8.76
N ILE A 328 -16.44 -7.50 -8.94
CA ILE A 328 -15.78 -7.79 -10.22
C ILE A 328 -15.93 -9.29 -10.52
N ASP A 329 -16.49 -9.63 -11.67
CA ASP A 329 -16.75 -11.01 -12.06
C ASP A 329 -15.73 -11.48 -13.12
N LEU A 330 -14.70 -12.19 -12.66
CA LEU A 330 -13.68 -12.83 -13.51
C LEU A 330 -14.15 -14.20 -14.04
N GLY A 331 -15.34 -14.67 -13.64
CA GLY A 331 -15.91 -15.95 -14.04
C GLY A 331 -16.57 -15.90 -15.42
N LYS A 332 -17.13 -14.75 -15.80
CA LYS A 332 -17.75 -14.54 -17.11
C LYS A 332 -16.71 -14.36 -18.23
N PRO A 333 -17.09 -14.57 -19.51
CA PRO A 333 -16.28 -14.12 -20.64
C PRO A 333 -16.05 -12.61 -20.56
N PHE A 334 -14.82 -12.18 -20.82
CA PHE A 334 -14.48 -10.75 -20.74
C PHE A 334 -15.11 -10.00 -21.91
N ARG A 335 -15.58 -8.77 -21.66
CA ARG A 335 -16.17 -7.93 -22.71
C ARG A 335 -15.10 -7.63 -23.76
N ARG A 336 -15.48 -7.59 -25.04
CA ARG A 336 -14.61 -7.19 -26.14
C ARG A 336 -15.21 -5.96 -26.79
N LEU A 337 -14.41 -4.91 -26.95
CA LEU A 337 -14.84 -3.62 -27.49
C LEU A 337 -13.67 -3.00 -28.25
N THR A 338 -13.90 -2.44 -29.44
CA THR A 338 -12.82 -1.71 -30.14
C THR A 338 -12.62 -0.34 -29.49
N MET A 339 -11.41 0.23 -29.58
CA MET A 339 -11.15 1.58 -29.04
C MET A 339 -12.08 2.63 -29.68
N THR A 340 -12.29 2.57 -31.00
CA THR A 340 -13.23 3.45 -31.70
C THR A 340 -14.66 3.29 -31.17
N ASP A 341 -15.13 2.05 -30.98
CA ASP A 341 -16.48 1.80 -30.48
C ASP A 341 -16.64 2.28 -29.03
N ALA A 342 -15.61 2.14 -28.19
CA ALA A 342 -15.61 2.66 -26.83
C ALA A 342 -15.80 4.18 -26.80
N VAL A 343 -14.99 4.91 -27.58
CA VAL A 343 -15.10 6.37 -27.69
C VAL A 343 -16.45 6.77 -28.27
N LYS A 344 -16.96 6.04 -29.25
CA LYS A 344 -18.26 6.30 -29.87
C LYS A 344 -19.42 6.08 -28.90
N GLU A 345 -19.39 5.03 -28.10
CA GLU A 345 -20.39 4.75 -27.06
C GLU A 345 -20.44 5.90 -26.04
N GLU A 346 -19.29 6.40 -25.60
CA GLU A 346 -19.21 7.39 -24.52
C GLU A 346 -19.37 8.86 -24.97
N THR A 347 -18.93 9.18 -26.18
CA THR A 347 -18.89 10.58 -26.67
C THR A 347 -19.86 10.86 -27.82
N GLY A 348 -20.37 9.81 -28.47
CA GLY A 348 -21.14 9.87 -29.71
C GLY A 348 -20.30 10.17 -30.96
N ILE A 349 -18.98 10.32 -30.83
CA ILE A 349 -18.08 10.63 -31.94
C ILE A 349 -17.53 9.34 -32.54
N ASP A 350 -17.73 9.16 -33.84
CA ASP A 350 -17.22 8.01 -34.59
C ASP A 350 -15.89 8.36 -35.27
N PHE A 351 -14.78 7.97 -34.66
CA PHE A 351 -13.44 8.23 -35.20
C PHE A 351 -13.16 7.48 -36.51
N ASP A 352 -13.90 6.41 -36.86
CA ASP A 352 -13.75 5.78 -38.18
C ASP A 352 -14.25 6.70 -39.31
N GLN A 353 -15.03 7.74 -38.99
CA GLN A 353 -15.47 8.77 -39.94
C GLN A 353 -14.52 9.97 -40.05
N VAL A 354 -13.56 10.12 -39.12
CA VAL A 354 -12.60 11.22 -39.12
C VAL A 354 -11.50 10.92 -40.14
N LYS A 355 -11.38 11.77 -41.17
CA LYS A 355 -10.47 11.50 -42.31
C LYS A 355 -9.25 12.41 -42.34
N THR A 356 -9.30 13.54 -41.64
CA THR A 356 -8.18 14.49 -41.60
C THR A 356 -7.75 14.80 -40.17
N ILE A 357 -6.48 15.19 -40.03
CA ILE A 357 -5.93 15.61 -38.75
C ILE A 357 -6.60 16.89 -38.25
N GLU A 358 -7.00 17.79 -39.15
CA GLU A 358 -7.72 19.02 -38.79
C GLU A 358 -9.11 18.73 -38.21
N GLU A 359 -9.81 17.70 -38.72
CA GLU A 359 -11.06 17.23 -38.14
C GLU A 359 -10.86 16.67 -36.73
N ALA A 360 -9.84 15.81 -36.54
CA ALA A 360 -9.49 15.26 -35.23
C ALA A 360 -9.13 16.35 -34.22
N ARG A 361 -8.30 17.32 -34.62
CA ARG A 361 -7.90 18.46 -33.78
C ARG A 361 -9.08 19.34 -33.41
N LYS A 362 -9.97 19.62 -34.37
CA LYS A 362 -11.20 20.36 -34.09
C LYS A 362 -12.07 19.65 -33.05
N LEU A 363 -12.20 18.32 -33.14
CA LEU A 363 -12.93 17.54 -32.12
C LEU A 363 -12.24 17.63 -30.75
N ALA A 364 -10.91 17.52 -30.70
CA ALA A 364 -10.14 17.68 -29.47
C ALA A 364 -10.32 19.08 -28.86
N ASP A 365 -10.24 20.14 -29.67
CA ASP A 365 -10.47 21.53 -29.24
C ASP A 365 -11.89 21.74 -28.69
N GLU A 366 -12.92 21.20 -29.38
CA GLU A 366 -14.33 21.26 -28.94
C GLU A 366 -14.53 20.55 -27.59
N ARG A 367 -13.75 19.51 -27.33
CA ARG A 367 -13.79 18.70 -26.11
C ARG A 367 -12.76 19.10 -25.05
N LYS A 368 -11.89 20.08 -25.35
CA LYS A 368 -10.80 20.56 -24.51
C LYS A 368 -9.77 19.48 -24.14
N ILE A 369 -9.54 18.54 -25.05
CA ILE A 369 -8.49 17.54 -24.93
C ILE A 369 -7.18 18.17 -25.42
N ALA A 370 -6.16 18.20 -24.57
CA ALA A 370 -4.84 18.68 -24.94
C ALA A 370 -4.14 17.66 -25.85
N TYR A 371 -3.46 18.14 -26.90
CA TYR A 371 -2.68 17.32 -27.82
C TYR A 371 -1.42 18.06 -28.25
N GLU A 372 -0.43 17.32 -28.74
CA GLU A 372 0.83 17.87 -29.23
C GLU A 372 0.81 18.08 -30.76
N GLU A 373 1.68 18.96 -31.26
CA GLU A 373 1.74 19.27 -32.69
C GLU A 373 2.06 18.04 -33.56
N HIS A 374 2.78 17.06 -33.00
CA HIS A 374 3.16 15.84 -33.69
C HIS A 374 2.06 14.75 -33.67
N HIS A 375 1.04 14.88 -32.81
CA HIS A 375 -0.07 13.91 -32.71
C HIS A 375 -0.88 13.84 -34.01
N LYS A 376 -1.13 12.61 -34.47
CA LYS A 376 -1.96 12.24 -35.61
C LYS A 376 -3.37 11.83 -35.14
N ILE A 377 -4.20 11.36 -36.08
CA ILE A 377 -5.60 10.97 -35.78
C ILE A 377 -5.65 9.86 -34.72
N GLY A 378 -4.79 8.85 -34.83
CA GLY A 378 -4.70 7.75 -33.87
C GLY A 378 -4.33 8.20 -32.45
N ASP A 379 -3.36 9.11 -32.33
CA ASP A 379 -2.94 9.67 -31.04
C ASP A 379 -4.09 10.44 -30.38
N ILE A 380 -4.83 11.24 -31.17
CA ILE A 380 -6.01 11.97 -30.66
C ILE A 380 -7.13 11.00 -30.26
N LEU A 381 -7.37 9.92 -31.01
CA LEU A 381 -8.33 8.89 -30.61
C LEU A 381 -7.95 8.26 -29.26
N ASN A 382 -6.66 7.98 -29.03
CA ASN A 382 -6.19 7.46 -27.76
C ASN A 382 -6.44 8.44 -26.60
N LEU A 383 -6.16 9.74 -26.80
CA LEU A 383 -6.46 10.77 -25.80
C LEU A 383 -7.96 10.85 -25.46
N PHE A 384 -8.84 10.67 -26.44
CA PHE A 384 -10.29 10.58 -26.21
C PHE A 384 -10.67 9.34 -25.42
N PHE A 385 -10.01 8.21 -25.66
CA PHE A 385 -10.23 6.98 -24.93
C PHE A 385 -9.80 7.13 -23.45
N GLU A 386 -8.61 7.65 -23.21
CA GLU A 386 -8.07 7.91 -21.85
C GLU A 386 -9.00 8.84 -21.06
N GLU A 387 -9.42 9.96 -21.65
CA GLU A 387 -10.26 10.96 -20.98
C GLU A 387 -11.69 10.46 -20.69
N TYR A 388 -12.32 9.73 -21.62
CA TYR A 388 -13.76 9.45 -21.54
C TYR A 388 -14.14 8.00 -21.24
N CYS A 389 -13.22 7.05 -21.46
CA CYS A 389 -13.56 5.63 -21.49
C CYS A 389 -12.86 4.83 -20.39
N GLU A 390 -11.56 5.07 -20.12
CA GLU A 390 -10.74 4.24 -19.20
C GLU A 390 -11.46 4.00 -17.86
N GLU A 391 -11.82 5.07 -17.14
CA GLU A 391 -12.39 4.96 -15.78
C GLU A 391 -13.72 4.20 -15.72
N LYS A 392 -14.43 4.07 -16.85
CA LYS A 392 -15.73 3.38 -16.94
C LYS A 392 -15.59 1.88 -17.18
N MET A 393 -14.40 1.39 -17.52
CA MET A 393 -14.13 -0.04 -17.75
C MET A 393 -13.99 -0.79 -16.42
N ILE A 394 -15.11 -0.93 -15.71
CA ILE A 394 -15.17 -1.54 -14.38
C ILE A 394 -15.04 -3.07 -14.45
N GLN A 395 -15.91 -3.72 -15.23
CA GLN A 395 -15.80 -5.17 -15.47
C GLN A 395 -14.66 -5.46 -16.47
N PRO A 396 -14.10 -6.68 -16.45
CA PRO A 396 -13.03 -7.06 -17.38
C PRO A 396 -13.41 -6.82 -18.84
N THR A 397 -12.70 -5.91 -19.48
CA THR A 397 -12.96 -5.47 -20.84
C THR A 397 -11.66 -5.40 -21.63
N PHE A 398 -11.56 -6.20 -22.69
CA PHE A 398 -10.54 -6.06 -23.72
C PHE A 398 -10.91 -4.89 -24.63
N ILE A 399 -10.06 -3.87 -24.65
CA ILE A 399 -10.09 -2.77 -25.61
C ILE A 399 -9.18 -3.13 -26.76
N MET A 400 -9.75 -3.25 -27.96
CA MET A 400 -9.10 -3.88 -29.12
C MET A 400 -8.88 -2.89 -30.26
N ASP A 401 -8.07 -3.31 -31.22
CA ASP A 401 -7.85 -2.65 -32.51
C ASP A 401 -7.32 -1.22 -32.36
N HIS A 402 -6.27 -1.06 -31.56
CA HIS A 402 -5.62 0.23 -31.34
C HIS A 402 -5.11 0.84 -32.66
N PRO A 403 -4.97 2.18 -32.72
CA PRO A 403 -4.36 2.86 -33.86
C PRO A 403 -2.91 2.44 -34.09
N ILE A 404 -2.51 2.49 -35.36
CA ILE A 404 -1.15 2.16 -35.79
C ILE A 404 -0.09 3.11 -35.22
N GLU A 405 -0.45 4.38 -35.02
CA GLU A 405 0.44 5.44 -34.59
C GLU A 405 1.03 5.20 -33.19
N ILE A 406 0.23 4.66 -32.27
CA ILE A 406 0.63 4.35 -30.89
C ILE A 406 1.10 2.89 -30.70
N SER A 407 1.30 2.15 -31.79
CA SER A 407 1.56 0.70 -31.74
C SER A 407 2.74 0.29 -32.66
N PRO A 408 3.98 0.75 -32.37
CA PRO A 408 5.13 0.62 -33.25
C PRO A 408 5.67 -0.81 -33.39
N LEU A 409 5.29 -1.72 -32.51
CA LEU A 409 5.76 -3.12 -32.46
C LEU A 409 4.66 -4.12 -32.84
N THR A 410 3.49 -3.61 -33.24
CA THR A 410 2.31 -4.44 -33.50
C THR A 410 2.00 -4.60 -34.99
N LYS A 411 1.56 -5.81 -35.34
CA LYS A 411 1.11 -6.16 -36.69
C LYS A 411 -0.16 -5.41 -37.09
N LYS A 412 -0.17 -4.89 -38.33
CA LYS A 412 -1.35 -4.27 -38.94
C LYS A 412 -2.49 -5.28 -39.02
N LYS A 413 -3.71 -4.82 -38.75
CA LYS A 413 -4.90 -5.65 -38.90
C LYS A 413 -5.19 -5.88 -40.40
N PRO A 414 -5.30 -7.13 -40.87
CA PRO A 414 -5.46 -7.39 -42.31
C PRO A 414 -6.71 -6.77 -42.94
N SER A 415 -7.80 -6.65 -42.17
CA SER A 415 -9.07 -6.08 -42.63
C SER A 415 -9.12 -4.56 -42.63
N ASP A 416 -8.27 -3.90 -41.84
CA ASP A 416 -8.22 -2.45 -41.68
C ASP A 416 -6.79 -2.01 -41.31
N PRO A 417 -5.93 -1.71 -42.31
CA PRO A 417 -4.53 -1.39 -42.07
C PRO A 417 -4.26 -0.11 -41.29
N GLY A 418 -5.28 0.73 -41.04
CA GLY A 418 -5.16 1.88 -40.12
C GLY A 418 -5.14 1.47 -38.64
N LYS A 419 -5.49 0.22 -38.35
CA LYS A 419 -5.52 -0.38 -37.01
C LYS A 419 -4.53 -1.52 -36.91
N VAL A 420 -4.24 -1.92 -35.68
CA VAL A 420 -3.34 -3.04 -35.38
C VAL A 420 -4.04 -4.12 -34.56
N GLU A 421 -3.56 -5.36 -34.64
CA GLU A 421 -4.04 -6.45 -33.79
C GLU A 421 -3.44 -6.33 -32.38
N ARG A 422 -3.86 -5.29 -31.64
CA ARG A 422 -3.50 -5.01 -30.24
C ARG A 422 -4.74 -4.98 -29.37
N PHE A 423 -4.61 -5.47 -28.15
CA PHE A 423 -5.56 -5.20 -27.09
C PHE A 423 -4.90 -4.79 -25.79
N GLU A 424 -5.65 -4.06 -24.97
CA GLU A 424 -5.36 -3.84 -23.56
C GLU A 424 -6.54 -4.36 -22.74
N LEU A 425 -6.26 -4.96 -21.59
CA LEU A 425 -7.30 -5.39 -20.65
C LEU A 425 -7.48 -4.31 -19.60
N PHE A 426 -8.69 -3.78 -19.47
CA PHE A 426 -9.07 -2.90 -18.37
C PHE A 426 -9.94 -3.62 -17.36
N ILE A 427 -9.62 -3.44 -16.08
CA ILE A 427 -10.45 -3.86 -14.93
C ILE A 427 -10.43 -2.73 -13.91
N TYR A 428 -11.60 -2.34 -13.42
CA TYR A 428 -11.76 -1.22 -12.47
C TYR A 428 -11.09 0.07 -12.97
N GLY A 429 -11.24 0.35 -14.27
CA GLY A 429 -10.68 1.52 -14.93
C GLY A 429 -9.15 1.60 -14.85
N ARG A 430 -8.48 0.45 -14.92
CA ARG A 430 -7.03 0.34 -14.92
C ARG A 430 -6.59 -0.73 -15.91
N GLU A 431 -5.57 -0.39 -16.70
CA GLU A 431 -4.90 -1.32 -17.61
C GLU A 431 -4.17 -2.41 -16.79
N MET A 432 -4.45 -3.67 -17.11
CA MET A 432 -3.93 -4.88 -16.44
C MET A 432 -2.91 -5.62 -17.29
N CYS A 433 -3.06 -5.54 -18.62
CA CYS A 433 -2.11 -6.06 -19.59
C CYS A 433 -2.23 -5.32 -20.92
N ASN A 434 -1.15 -5.39 -21.70
CA ASN A 434 -1.07 -4.94 -23.08
C ASN A 434 -0.52 -6.09 -23.93
N ALA A 435 -1.16 -6.37 -25.06
CA ALA A 435 -0.93 -7.58 -25.83
C ALA A 435 -1.21 -7.39 -27.32
N TYR A 436 -0.54 -8.18 -28.15
CA TYR A 436 -0.70 -8.05 -29.58
C TYR A 436 -0.25 -9.26 -30.39
N SER A 437 -0.69 -9.30 -31.65
CA SER A 437 -0.04 -10.07 -32.71
C SER A 437 1.26 -9.36 -33.10
N GLU A 438 2.38 -10.06 -32.93
CA GLU A 438 3.70 -9.47 -33.05
C GLU A 438 4.04 -9.04 -34.47
N LEU A 439 4.60 -7.83 -34.61
CA LEU A 439 5.15 -7.39 -35.89
C LEU A 439 6.42 -8.20 -36.19
N ASN A 440 6.30 -9.08 -37.17
CA ASN A 440 7.38 -9.95 -37.62
C ASN A 440 7.88 -9.64 -39.04
N ASP A 441 7.40 -8.55 -39.65
CA ASP A 441 7.91 -8.03 -40.92
C ASP A 441 9.05 -7.04 -40.63
N PRO A 442 10.33 -7.39 -40.92
CA PRO A 442 11.46 -6.52 -40.64
C PRO A 442 11.45 -5.24 -41.48
N ILE A 443 10.77 -5.22 -42.64
CA ILE A 443 10.70 -4.01 -43.47
C ILE A 443 9.76 -3.00 -42.81
N ASP A 444 8.54 -3.43 -42.43
CA ASP A 444 7.60 -2.56 -41.69
C ASP A 444 8.19 -2.15 -40.34
N GLN A 445 8.83 -3.06 -39.59
CA GLN A 445 9.44 -2.72 -38.31
C GLN A 445 10.51 -1.63 -38.42
N ARG A 446 11.33 -1.66 -39.48
CA ARG A 446 12.33 -0.62 -39.75
C ARG A 446 11.67 0.73 -40.03
N GLU A 447 10.56 0.74 -40.77
CA GLU A 447 9.78 1.96 -41.01
C GLU A 447 9.19 2.52 -39.70
N ARG A 448 8.70 1.66 -38.79
CA ARG A 448 8.18 2.10 -37.48
C ARG A 448 9.27 2.70 -36.60
N PHE A 449 10.44 2.07 -36.51
CA PHE A 449 11.55 2.64 -35.74
C PHE A 449 12.06 3.94 -36.35
N ALA A 450 12.13 4.05 -37.68
CA ALA A 450 12.49 5.30 -38.32
C ALA A 450 11.51 6.44 -38.01
N GLU A 451 10.23 6.14 -37.78
CA GLU A 451 9.26 7.14 -37.31
C GLU A 451 9.47 7.49 -35.82
N GLN A 452 9.74 6.50 -34.97
CA GLN A 452 10.05 6.73 -33.55
C GLN A 452 11.33 7.57 -33.37
N ASP A 453 12.40 7.30 -34.13
CA ASP A 453 13.62 8.11 -34.10
C ASP A 453 13.36 9.57 -34.54
N LYS A 454 12.39 9.81 -35.44
CA LYS A 454 11.97 11.18 -35.78
C LYS A 454 11.25 11.86 -34.63
N LEU A 455 10.37 11.15 -33.92
CA LEU A 455 9.68 11.67 -32.73
C LEU A 455 10.70 12.01 -31.62
N ALA A 456 11.66 11.12 -31.38
CA ALA A 456 12.76 11.39 -30.45
C ALA A 456 13.56 12.65 -30.85
N ALA A 457 13.87 12.82 -32.14
CA ALA A 457 14.52 14.02 -32.65
C ALA A 457 13.66 15.30 -32.55
N MET A 458 12.33 15.16 -32.43
CA MET A 458 11.38 16.25 -32.17
C MET A 458 11.19 16.54 -30.68
N GLY A 459 11.81 15.76 -29.78
CA GLY A 459 11.81 15.99 -28.33
C GLY A 459 10.93 15.04 -27.54
N ASP A 460 10.37 13.99 -28.14
CA ASP A 460 9.69 12.92 -27.41
C ASP A 460 10.72 12.07 -26.65
N GLU A 461 10.77 12.24 -25.31
CA GLU A 461 11.71 11.53 -24.44
C GLU A 461 11.35 10.04 -24.23
N GLU A 462 10.17 9.60 -24.66
CA GLU A 462 9.67 8.23 -24.51
C GLU A 462 9.73 7.41 -25.80
N ALA A 463 9.99 8.06 -26.94
CA ALA A 463 10.12 7.42 -28.24
C ALA A 463 11.25 6.36 -28.27
N ASN A 464 10.96 5.24 -28.94
CA ASN A 464 11.93 4.16 -29.10
C ASN A 464 13.05 4.52 -30.08
N HIS A 465 14.24 3.97 -29.86
CA HIS A 465 15.35 4.04 -30.81
C HIS A 465 15.51 2.76 -31.62
N THR A 466 15.97 2.88 -32.86
CA THR A 466 16.31 1.71 -33.69
C THR A 466 17.34 0.80 -32.99
N ASP A 467 16.95 -0.46 -32.75
CA ASP A 467 17.85 -1.53 -32.30
C ASP A 467 18.28 -2.39 -33.50
N GLU A 468 19.47 -2.15 -34.04
CA GLU A 468 19.97 -2.86 -35.23
C GLU A 468 20.20 -4.37 -34.99
N ASP A 469 20.49 -4.79 -33.75
CA ASP A 469 20.62 -6.22 -33.44
C ASP A 469 19.24 -6.90 -33.43
N PHE A 470 18.22 -6.22 -32.90
CA PHE A 470 16.84 -6.69 -32.97
C PHE A 470 16.34 -6.76 -34.43
N MET A 471 16.66 -5.75 -35.25
CA MET A 471 16.34 -5.77 -36.67
C MET A 471 16.98 -6.97 -37.38
N ASN A 472 18.27 -7.21 -37.13
CA ASN A 472 18.96 -8.38 -37.66
C ASN A 472 18.30 -9.70 -37.21
N ALA A 473 17.83 -9.81 -35.96
CA ALA A 473 17.09 -10.97 -35.50
C ALA A 473 15.77 -11.17 -36.28
N LEU A 474 14.99 -10.11 -36.53
CA LEU A 474 13.77 -10.21 -37.32
C LEU A 474 14.06 -10.59 -38.79
N GLU A 475 15.16 -10.11 -39.36
CA GLU A 475 15.61 -10.45 -40.72
C GLU A 475 16.04 -11.92 -40.86
N ILE A 476 16.49 -12.57 -39.79
CA ILE A 476 16.71 -14.03 -39.74
C ILE A 476 15.36 -14.79 -39.84
N GLY A 477 14.31 -14.22 -39.23
CA GLY A 477 12.93 -14.68 -39.36
C GLY A 477 12.29 -15.01 -38.03
N MET A 478 11.33 -14.19 -37.61
CA MET A 478 10.45 -14.48 -36.48
C MET A 478 9.13 -15.10 -36.98
N PRO A 479 8.67 -16.25 -36.44
CA PRO A 479 7.37 -16.81 -36.77
C PRO A 479 6.22 -15.87 -36.37
N PRO A 480 5.01 -16.02 -36.94
CA PRO A 480 3.81 -15.38 -36.39
C PRO A 480 3.71 -15.69 -34.91
N THR A 481 3.56 -14.68 -34.07
CA THR A 481 3.69 -14.79 -32.61
C THR A 481 2.63 -13.90 -31.96
N GLY A 482 2.06 -14.34 -30.85
CA GLY A 482 1.32 -13.47 -29.93
C GLY A 482 2.16 -13.22 -28.70
N GLY A 483 2.22 -11.97 -28.26
CA GLY A 483 2.90 -11.58 -27.02
C GLY A 483 2.04 -10.68 -26.16
N ILE A 484 2.39 -10.66 -24.88
CA ILE A 484 1.61 -9.96 -23.85
C ILE A 484 2.50 -9.62 -22.66
N GLY A 485 2.29 -8.41 -22.12
CA GLY A 485 2.86 -7.94 -20.86
C GLY A 485 1.76 -7.74 -19.80
N TYR A 486 1.96 -8.28 -18.60
CA TYR A 486 1.07 -8.14 -17.45
C TYR A 486 1.74 -7.32 -16.34
N GLY A 487 1.05 -6.28 -15.87
CA GLY A 487 1.45 -5.56 -14.66
C GLY A 487 1.18 -6.41 -13.42
N ILE A 488 2.17 -7.17 -12.96
CA ILE A 488 1.99 -8.11 -11.83
C ILE A 488 1.59 -7.37 -10.56
N ASP A 489 2.13 -6.18 -10.31
CA ASP A 489 1.74 -5.38 -9.15
C ASP A 489 0.26 -4.97 -9.20
N ARG A 490 -0.24 -4.54 -10.37
CA ARG A 490 -1.66 -4.20 -10.55
C ARG A 490 -2.57 -5.42 -10.39
N LEU A 491 -2.15 -6.59 -10.90
CA LEU A 491 -2.85 -7.86 -10.69
C LEU A 491 -2.91 -8.25 -9.21
N VAL A 492 -1.81 -8.09 -8.48
CA VAL A 492 -1.78 -8.35 -7.03
C VAL A 492 -2.73 -7.39 -6.32
N MET A 493 -2.69 -6.10 -6.65
CA MET A 493 -3.63 -5.12 -6.08
C MET A 493 -5.08 -5.57 -6.23
N LEU A 494 -5.48 -5.97 -7.44
CA LEU A 494 -6.82 -6.45 -7.74
C LEU A 494 -7.22 -7.65 -6.87
N LEU A 495 -6.36 -8.67 -6.77
CA LEU A 495 -6.64 -9.91 -6.04
C LEU A 495 -6.48 -9.79 -4.51
N THR A 496 -5.90 -8.69 -4.02
CA THR A 496 -5.73 -8.41 -2.59
C THR A 496 -6.51 -7.21 -2.09
N ASP A 497 -7.43 -6.68 -2.90
CA ASP A 497 -8.23 -5.48 -2.59
C ASP A 497 -7.39 -4.30 -2.08
N SER A 498 -6.24 -4.08 -2.73
CA SER A 498 -5.27 -3.07 -2.31
C SER A 498 -5.40 -1.80 -3.15
N PRO A 499 -5.67 -0.63 -2.53
CA PRO A 499 -6.01 0.59 -3.27
C PRO A 499 -4.83 1.17 -4.06
N ALA A 500 -3.61 1.02 -3.54
CA ALA A 500 -2.39 1.59 -4.10
C ALA A 500 -1.29 0.55 -4.30
N ILE A 501 -0.44 0.76 -5.31
CA ILE A 501 0.70 -0.11 -5.63
C ILE A 501 1.68 -0.25 -4.47
N ARG A 502 1.78 0.78 -3.62
CA ARG A 502 2.63 0.79 -2.42
C ARG A 502 2.15 -0.20 -1.35
N ASP A 503 0.91 -0.66 -1.39
CA ASP A 503 0.39 -1.69 -0.48
C ASP A 503 0.82 -3.11 -0.89
N VAL A 504 1.24 -3.30 -2.14
CA VAL A 504 1.67 -4.59 -2.69
C VAL A 504 3.17 -4.66 -2.98
N LEU A 505 3.92 -3.60 -2.65
CA LEU A 505 5.38 -3.55 -2.67
C LEU A 505 5.91 -3.52 -1.23
N LEU A 506 6.82 -4.45 -0.90
CA LEU A 506 7.41 -4.51 0.44
C LEU A 506 8.13 -3.18 0.77
N PHE A 507 8.90 -2.66 -0.19
CA PHE A 507 9.66 -1.43 -0.06
C PHE A 507 9.40 -0.55 -1.28
N PRO A 508 8.30 0.21 -1.32
CA PRO A 508 8.04 1.14 -2.42
C PRO A 508 9.05 2.29 -2.41
N THR A 509 9.25 2.92 -3.56
CA THR A 509 10.15 4.09 -3.67
C THR A 509 9.53 5.27 -2.89
N MET A 510 10.31 5.84 -1.98
CA MET A 510 9.89 6.96 -1.13
C MET A 510 10.75 8.19 -1.40
N LYS A 511 10.15 9.39 -1.30
CA LYS A 511 10.92 10.64 -1.31
C LYS A 511 11.85 10.68 -0.08
N SER A 512 13.10 11.11 -0.28
CA SER A 512 14.07 11.30 0.81
C SER A 512 13.60 12.36 1.80
N LEU A 513 13.86 12.12 3.09
CA LEU A 513 13.49 13.06 4.17
C LEU A 513 14.47 14.24 4.27
N ASP A 514 15.73 14.05 3.89
CA ASP A 514 16.82 15.02 4.14
C ASP A 514 17.19 15.89 2.92
N LYS A 515 16.27 16.09 1.96
CA LYS A 515 16.50 17.10 0.91
C LYS A 515 16.34 18.50 1.52
N THR A 516 17.37 19.00 2.18
CA THR A 516 17.65 20.45 2.17
C THR A 516 17.65 20.87 0.71
N GLU A 517 16.76 21.78 0.34
CA GLU A 517 16.59 22.31 -1.01
C GLU A 517 17.94 22.74 -1.59
N SER A 518 18.57 21.87 -2.39
CA SER A 518 19.49 22.33 -3.42
C SER A 518 18.62 22.95 -4.51
N THR A 519 18.60 24.28 -4.57
CA THR A 519 17.95 25.04 -5.63
C THR A 519 18.51 24.64 -6.99
N SER A 520 17.89 23.68 -7.66
CA SER A 520 17.88 23.59 -9.11
C SER A 520 16.58 24.23 -9.57
N LYS A 521 16.71 25.44 -10.14
CA LYS A 521 15.65 26.05 -10.94
C LYS A 521 15.43 25.18 -12.17
N ASP A 522 14.18 24.76 -12.33
CA ASP A 522 13.41 24.69 -13.59
C ASP A 522 12.45 23.50 -13.56
N ALA A 523 11.16 23.84 -13.44
CA ALA A 523 10.01 23.30 -14.15
C ALA A 523 8.78 23.48 -13.25
N SER A 524 8.01 24.51 -13.59
CA SER A 524 6.64 24.73 -13.15
C SER A 524 5.77 23.53 -13.48
N GLY A 525 5.17 22.93 -12.47
CA GLY A 525 4.06 21.99 -12.60
C GLY A 525 3.17 22.16 -11.38
N ASP A 526 2.04 22.82 -11.57
CA ASP A 526 0.98 22.99 -10.57
C ASP A 526 0.59 21.62 -9.99
N ASN A 527 0.82 21.43 -8.70
CA ASN A 527 0.18 20.37 -7.94
C ASN A 527 -0.70 21.03 -6.88
N ASN A 528 -1.95 21.31 -7.29
CA ASN A 528 -3.02 21.61 -6.37
C ASN A 528 -3.24 20.40 -5.45
N GLY A 529 -3.25 20.67 -4.14
CA GLY A 529 -3.37 19.68 -3.09
C GLY A 529 -4.79 19.15 -2.85
N PHE A 530 -4.84 18.27 -1.83
CA PHE A 530 -5.98 17.64 -1.16
C PHE A 530 -6.56 16.37 -1.81
N PHE A 531 -6.31 15.21 -1.20
CA PHE A 531 -7.17 14.56 -0.18
C PHE A 531 -6.44 13.32 0.37
N THR A 532 -6.10 13.30 1.67
CA THR A 532 -5.94 12.02 2.38
C THR A 532 -7.34 11.40 2.48
N PRO A 533 -7.56 10.15 2.03
CA PRO A 533 -8.83 9.48 2.29
C PRO A 533 -8.94 9.28 3.80
N ASN A 534 -9.85 10.00 4.45
CA ASN A 534 -10.32 9.60 5.78
C ASN A 534 -10.84 8.17 5.67
N ASN A 535 -10.51 7.32 6.65
CA ASN A 535 -11.22 6.05 6.88
C ASN A 535 -12.71 6.29 6.65
N LYS A 536 -13.42 5.41 5.92
CA LYS A 536 -14.88 5.51 5.78
C LYS A 536 -15.48 5.53 7.20
N ILE A 537 -15.83 6.73 7.67
CA ILE A 537 -16.57 6.91 8.91
C ILE A 537 -17.99 6.42 8.60
N ASP A 538 -18.49 5.48 9.38
CA ASP A 538 -19.84 4.95 9.21
C ASP A 538 -20.86 5.94 9.78
N PHE A 539 -21.45 6.75 8.90
CA PHE A 539 -22.48 7.72 9.26
C PHE A 539 -23.91 7.14 9.28
N SER A 540 -24.08 5.83 9.05
CA SER A 540 -25.42 5.21 8.98
C SER A 540 -26.21 5.29 10.30
N HIS A 541 -25.50 5.50 11.40
CA HIS A 541 -26.01 5.65 12.76
C HIS A 541 -25.98 7.10 13.26
N VAL A 542 -25.91 8.11 12.38
CA VAL A 542 -25.86 9.52 12.78
C VAL A 542 -27.14 10.25 12.37
N ALA A 543 -27.74 10.99 13.32
CA ALA A 543 -28.81 11.95 13.05
C ALA A 543 -28.22 13.36 12.94
N VAL A 544 -28.43 14.01 11.79
CA VAL A 544 -27.98 15.39 11.52
C VAL A 544 -29.04 16.38 12.02
N GLU A 545 -28.61 17.40 12.75
CA GLU A 545 -29.51 18.45 13.24
C GLU A 545 -30.15 19.23 12.07
N PRO A 546 -31.42 19.66 12.19
CA PRO A 546 -32.05 20.54 11.21
C PRO A 546 -31.27 21.85 11.07
N LEU A 547 -31.17 22.36 9.84
CA LEU A 547 -30.60 23.68 9.61
C LEU A 547 -31.38 24.75 10.39
N PHE A 548 -30.65 25.74 10.91
CA PHE A 548 -31.27 26.94 11.48
C PHE A 548 -32.19 27.59 10.44
N GLN A 549 -33.42 27.89 10.85
CA GLN A 549 -34.45 28.45 9.96
C GLN A 549 -34.28 29.96 9.70
N GLU A 550 -33.41 30.62 10.45
CA GLU A 550 -33.11 32.03 10.31
C GLU A 550 -31.87 32.22 9.43
N ASP A 551 -32.03 32.98 8.33
CA ASP A 551 -30.90 33.37 7.48
C ASP A 551 -30.05 34.44 8.19
N VAL A 552 -28.72 34.30 8.12
CA VAL A 552 -27.77 35.33 8.56
C VAL A 552 -27.26 36.07 7.32
N ASP A 553 -27.43 37.39 7.30
CA ASP A 553 -26.92 38.20 6.19
C ASP A 553 -25.37 38.25 6.17
N PHE A 554 -24.81 38.50 4.99
CA PHE A 554 -23.36 38.52 4.77
C PHE A 554 -22.66 39.59 5.62
N GLU A 555 -23.30 40.73 5.87
CA GLU A 555 -22.73 41.81 6.68
C GLU A 555 -22.58 41.40 8.14
N THR A 556 -23.53 40.61 8.65
CA THR A 556 -23.53 40.06 10.00
C THR A 556 -22.51 38.95 10.13
N PHE A 557 -22.45 38.02 9.17
CA PHE A 557 -21.45 36.95 9.17
C PHE A 557 -20.02 37.48 9.07
N SER A 558 -19.75 38.42 8.15
CA SER A 558 -18.41 38.98 7.92
C SER A 558 -17.84 39.78 9.09
N LYS A 559 -18.68 40.14 10.08
CA LYS A 559 -18.23 40.74 11.36
C LYS A 559 -17.59 39.73 12.31
N SER A 560 -17.77 38.42 12.11
CA SER A 560 -17.12 37.39 12.93
C SER A 560 -15.68 37.16 12.48
N ASP A 561 -14.71 37.25 13.41
CA ASP A 561 -13.29 37.06 13.11
C ASP A 561 -12.86 35.62 13.43
N PHE A 562 -12.84 34.78 12.39
CA PHE A 562 -12.41 33.39 12.48
C PHE A 562 -10.90 33.28 12.27
N ARG A 563 -10.21 32.67 13.24
CA ARG A 563 -8.76 32.49 13.22
C ARG A 563 -8.37 31.04 13.47
N ALA A 564 -7.31 30.62 12.80
CA ALA A 564 -6.55 29.45 13.23
C ALA A 564 -5.78 29.83 14.50
N VAL A 565 -6.00 29.09 15.58
CA VAL A 565 -5.38 29.32 16.88
C VAL A 565 -4.58 28.10 17.32
N LYS A 566 -3.37 28.32 17.85
CA LYS A 566 -2.53 27.22 18.35
C LYS A 566 -2.73 27.02 19.84
N VAL A 567 -2.97 25.78 20.26
CA VAL A 567 -3.16 25.46 21.68
C VAL A 567 -1.80 25.41 22.37
N LYS A 568 -1.51 26.43 23.18
CA LYS A 568 -0.29 26.51 24.00
C LYS A 568 -0.42 25.68 25.28
N ALA A 569 -1.59 25.73 25.91
CA ALA A 569 -1.93 24.91 27.07
C ALA A 569 -3.44 24.60 27.08
N CYS A 570 -3.80 23.46 27.67
CA CYS A 570 -5.17 23.08 27.94
C CYS A 570 -5.20 22.43 29.34
N GLU A 571 -6.14 22.83 30.19
CA GLU A 571 -6.27 22.33 31.56
C GLU A 571 -7.75 22.15 31.94
N ALA A 572 -8.05 21.15 32.76
CA ALA A 572 -9.39 20.99 33.33
C ALA A 572 -9.69 22.10 34.35
N VAL A 573 -10.85 22.76 34.23
CA VAL A 573 -11.22 23.86 35.14
C VAL A 573 -11.55 23.30 36.53
N PRO A 574 -10.86 23.72 37.61
CA PRO A 574 -11.13 23.24 38.95
C PRO A 574 -12.59 23.43 39.36
N LYS A 575 -13.22 22.39 39.91
CA LYS A 575 -14.64 22.35 40.32
C LYS A 575 -15.66 22.32 39.17
N SER A 576 -15.23 22.19 37.91
CA SER A 576 -16.12 21.89 36.77
C SER A 576 -15.82 20.51 36.21
N LYS A 577 -16.86 19.70 35.99
CA LYS A 577 -16.74 18.42 35.27
C LYS A 577 -16.88 18.57 33.75
N LYS A 578 -17.19 19.76 33.26
CA LYS A 578 -17.54 19.99 31.85
C LYS A 578 -16.58 20.92 31.10
N LEU A 579 -15.77 21.71 31.81
CA LEU A 579 -15.02 22.81 31.19
C LEU A 579 -13.52 22.49 31.12
N LEU A 580 -12.97 22.70 29.92
CA LEU A 580 -11.54 22.86 29.67
C LEU A 580 -11.21 24.34 29.49
N GLN A 581 -10.08 24.78 30.03
CA GLN A 581 -9.51 26.11 29.82
C GLN A 581 -8.35 26.00 28.84
N PHE A 582 -8.44 26.75 27.74
CA PHE A 582 -7.41 26.84 26.72
C PHE A 582 -6.63 28.14 26.88
N THR A 583 -5.31 28.03 26.76
CA THR A 583 -4.41 29.16 26.48
C THR A 583 -3.98 29.04 25.02
N LEU A 584 -4.37 30.01 24.20
CA LEU A 584 -4.30 29.95 22.75
C LEU A 584 -3.40 31.06 22.18
N ASP A 585 -2.63 30.72 21.15
CA ASP A 585 -1.97 31.70 20.28
C ASP A 585 -2.88 32.01 19.09
N ASP A 586 -3.36 33.25 18.99
CA ASP A 586 -4.16 33.74 17.88
C ASP A 586 -3.38 34.67 16.94
N GLY A 587 -2.03 34.68 17.04
CA GLY A 587 -1.16 35.52 16.22
C GLY A 587 -1.12 37.00 16.62
N THR A 588 -1.85 37.42 17.66
CA THR A 588 -1.84 38.82 18.14
C THR A 588 -0.66 39.14 19.07
N GLY A 589 0.12 38.14 19.46
CA GLY A 589 1.26 38.28 20.37
C GLY A 589 0.90 38.27 21.87
N THR A 590 -0.38 38.14 22.20
CA THR A 590 -0.87 37.88 23.57
C THR A 590 -1.65 36.56 23.62
N ASP A 591 -1.51 35.84 24.73
CA ASP A 591 -2.25 34.60 24.92
C ASP A 591 -3.74 34.87 25.16
N ARG A 592 -4.58 34.13 24.44
CA ARG A 592 -6.04 34.20 24.56
C ARG A 592 -6.57 33.05 25.40
N THR A 593 -7.40 33.37 26.38
CA THR A 593 -8.09 32.37 27.19
C THR A 593 -9.48 32.07 26.62
N ILE A 594 -9.78 30.80 26.34
CA ILE A 594 -11.14 30.35 25.98
C ILE A 594 -11.52 29.17 26.87
N LEU A 595 -12.74 29.18 27.42
CA LEU A 595 -13.31 28.04 28.13
C LEU A 595 -14.28 27.30 27.22
N SER A 596 -14.12 25.99 27.09
CA SER A 596 -14.98 25.15 26.25
C SER A 596 -15.58 23.99 27.03
N GLY A 597 -16.84 23.67 26.74
CA GLY A 597 -17.65 22.66 27.42
C GLY A 597 -17.36 21.20 27.04
N ILE A 598 -16.13 20.91 26.59
CA ILE A 598 -15.80 19.68 25.85
C ILE A 598 -15.01 18.65 26.67
N HIS A 599 -14.91 18.84 27.99
CA HIS A 599 -14.11 17.97 28.86
C HIS A 599 -14.62 16.51 28.91
N ALA A 600 -15.88 16.26 28.52
CA ALA A 600 -16.41 14.91 28.41
C ALA A 600 -15.91 14.14 27.17
N PHE A 601 -15.33 14.86 26.19
CA PHE A 601 -14.96 14.33 24.87
C PHE A 601 -13.46 14.31 24.61
N TYR A 602 -12.70 15.16 25.30
CA TYR A 602 -11.27 15.31 25.10
C TYR A 602 -10.54 15.43 26.43
N GLU A 603 -9.40 14.77 26.52
CA GLU A 603 -8.45 14.99 27.61
C GLU A 603 -7.53 16.18 27.27
N PRO A 604 -7.12 17.00 28.26
CA PRO A 604 -6.31 18.19 28.00
C PRO A 604 -5.04 17.94 27.19
N GLU A 605 -4.36 16.81 27.43
CA GLU A 605 -3.10 16.44 26.79
C GLU A 605 -3.24 16.16 25.29
N GLU A 606 -4.43 15.76 24.82
CA GLU A 606 -4.71 15.47 23.41
C GLU A 606 -4.77 16.74 22.55
N LEU A 607 -5.07 17.88 23.19
CA LEU A 607 -5.35 19.15 22.53
C LEU A 607 -4.13 20.08 22.49
N VAL A 608 -3.16 19.90 23.38
CA VAL A 608 -1.95 20.74 23.42
C VAL A 608 -1.13 20.56 22.13
N GLY A 609 -0.77 21.68 21.51
CA GLY A 609 -0.01 21.70 20.25
C GLY A 609 -0.85 21.53 18.98
N LYS A 610 -2.16 21.29 19.10
CA LYS A 610 -3.08 21.27 17.94
C LYS A 610 -3.39 22.68 17.46
N THR A 611 -3.76 22.78 16.18
CA THR A 611 -4.28 24.02 15.58
C THR A 611 -5.79 23.91 15.43
N LEU A 612 -6.53 24.82 16.07
CA LEU A 612 -7.98 24.83 16.14
C LEU A 612 -8.55 26.05 15.41
N ILE A 613 -9.85 26.04 15.12
CA ILE A 613 -10.55 27.23 14.65
C ILE A 613 -11.32 27.89 15.80
N ALA A 614 -11.13 29.20 15.95
CA ALA A 614 -11.82 30.00 16.95
C ALA A 614 -12.41 31.29 16.37
N ILE A 615 -13.53 31.73 16.93
CA ILE A 615 -14.00 33.11 16.79
C ILE A 615 -13.34 33.94 17.88
N THR A 616 -12.50 34.90 17.50
CA THR A 616 -11.62 35.62 18.44
C THR A 616 -12.12 37.01 18.82
N ASN A 617 -13.17 37.51 18.18
CA ASN A 617 -13.72 38.85 18.42
C ASN A 617 -15.09 38.86 19.12
N LEU A 618 -15.45 37.77 19.82
CA LEU A 618 -16.63 37.76 20.69
C LEU A 618 -16.36 38.52 21.99
N PRO A 619 -17.38 39.21 22.57
CA PRO A 619 -17.23 39.88 23.86
C PRO A 619 -16.90 38.87 24.98
N PRO A 620 -16.00 39.19 25.91
CA PRO A 620 -15.63 38.28 26.99
C PRO A 620 -16.83 37.85 27.84
N ARG A 621 -16.96 36.55 28.10
CA ARG A 621 -18.01 35.98 28.96
C ARG A 621 -17.38 35.35 30.19
N LYS A 622 -17.80 35.79 31.38
CA LYS A 622 -17.36 35.17 32.64
C LYS A 622 -18.00 33.80 32.82
N MET A 623 -17.17 32.78 32.95
CA MET A 623 -17.56 31.40 33.21
C MET A 623 -16.72 30.89 34.38
N MET A 624 -17.37 30.47 35.48
CA MET A 624 -16.68 30.00 36.70
C MET A 624 -15.62 30.98 37.25
N GLY A 625 -15.80 32.28 37.03
CA GLY A 625 -14.86 33.32 37.48
C GLY A 625 -13.70 33.62 36.52
N ILE A 626 -13.58 32.90 35.40
CA ILE A 626 -12.58 33.13 34.35
C ILE A 626 -13.25 33.80 33.15
N GLU A 627 -12.59 34.76 32.52
CA GLU A 627 -13.08 35.41 31.30
C GLU A 627 -12.73 34.55 30.08
N SER A 628 -13.76 34.03 29.39
CA SER A 628 -13.63 33.36 28.10
C SER A 628 -13.72 34.39 26.98
N CYS A 629 -12.62 34.58 26.25
CA CYS A 629 -12.44 35.64 25.27
C CYS A 629 -12.54 35.10 23.84
N GLY A 630 -13.58 34.32 23.54
CA GLY A 630 -13.79 33.72 22.23
C GLY A 630 -14.59 32.42 22.32
N MET A 631 -14.72 31.76 21.17
CA MET A 631 -15.40 30.47 21.06
C MET A 631 -14.64 29.55 20.11
N LEU A 632 -14.37 28.32 20.52
CA LEU A 632 -13.83 27.27 19.64
C LEU A 632 -14.97 26.68 18.80
N LEU A 633 -14.66 26.29 17.57
CA LEU A 633 -15.63 25.62 16.70
C LEU A 633 -15.51 24.11 16.81
N SER A 634 -16.66 23.44 16.94
CA SER A 634 -16.80 21.99 16.89
C SER A 634 -18.01 21.63 16.04
N ALA A 635 -17.94 20.49 15.37
CA ALA A 635 -19.10 19.81 14.81
C ALA A 635 -19.71 18.91 15.89
N VAL A 636 -21.03 18.85 15.94
CA VAL A 636 -21.78 17.95 16.83
C VAL A 636 -22.79 17.19 15.99
N ASN A 637 -22.95 15.91 16.32
CA ASN A 637 -23.93 15.02 15.72
C ASN A 637 -24.48 14.06 16.76
N ASN A 638 -25.71 13.57 16.58
CA ASN A 638 -26.31 12.65 17.53
C ASN A 638 -26.21 11.21 17.02
N ILE A 639 -25.93 10.27 17.93
CA ILE A 639 -26.04 8.85 17.60
C ILE A 639 -27.53 8.51 17.47
N LYS A 640 -27.91 7.92 16.34
CA LYS A 640 -29.27 7.54 15.99
C LYS A 640 -29.82 6.57 17.04
N ASP A 641 -31.00 6.89 17.56
CA ASP A 641 -31.69 6.17 18.64
C ASP A 641 -30.98 6.24 20.02
N SER A 642 -30.11 7.24 20.23
CA SER A 642 -29.46 7.58 21.52
C SER A 642 -29.66 9.06 21.89
N GLU A 643 -29.59 9.38 23.18
CA GLU A 643 -29.47 10.78 23.68
C GLU A 643 -27.99 11.23 23.79
N GLU A 644 -27.04 10.40 23.37
CA GLU A 644 -25.60 10.70 23.41
C GLU A 644 -25.16 11.51 22.18
N GLU A 645 -24.51 12.65 22.44
CA GLU A 645 -23.90 13.55 21.45
C GLU A 645 -22.46 13.09 21.14
N GLU A 646 -22.08 13.07 19.87
CA GLU A 646 -20.68 13.04 19.44
C GLU A 646 -20.23 14.47 19.12
N LEU A 647 -19.05 14.85 19.60
CA LEU A 647 -18.48 16.17 19.38
C LEU A 647 -17.07 16.08 18.81
N HIS A 648 -16.87 16.75 17.68
CA HIS A 648 -15.60 16.82 16.98
C HIS A 648 -15.11 18.27 16.90
N LEU A 649 -14.03 18.58 17.61
CA LEU A 649 -13.39 19.89 17.53
C LEU A 649 -12.79 20.10 16.13
N LEU A 650 -13.01 21.28 15.52
CA LEU A 650 -12.44 21.59 14.20
C LEU A 650 -10.92 21.81 14.34
N MET A 651 -10.17 20.74 14.11
CA MET A 651 -8.72 20.73 14.04
C MET A 651 -8.29 20.88 12.58
N VAL A 652 -7.36 21.79 12.32
CA VAL A 652 -6.77 22.01 11.00
C VAL A 652 -5.29 21.68 11.01
N ASP A 653 -4.70 21.63 9.82
CA ASP A 653 -3.29 21.30 9.64
C ASP A 653 -2.38 22.22 10.49
N ASN A 654 -1.42 21.62 11.19
CA ASN A 654 -0.51 22.33 12.11
C ASN A 654 0.49 23.26 11.41
N HIS A 655 0.69 23.11 10.09
CA HIS A 655 1.49 24.01 9.27
C HIS A 655 0.81 25.37 9.08
N ILE A 656 -0.50 25.49 9.32
CA ILE A 656 -1.21 26.78 9.30
C ILE A 656 -0.70 27.65 10.46
N PRO A 657 -0.21 28.88 10.20
CA PRO A 657 0.31 29.75 11.25
C PRO A 657 -0.79 30.25 12.18
N ALA A 658 -0.43 30.50 13.45
CA ALA A 658 -1.33 31.13 14.41
C ALA A 658 -1.78 32.51 13.90
N GLY A 659 -3.08 32.79 13.99
CA GLY A 659 -3.69 34.04 13.52
C GLY A 659 -4.02 34.09 12.03
N ALA A 660 -3.81 33.00 11.28
CA ALA A 660 -4.32 32.89 9.91
C ALA A 660 -5.84 33.12 9.89
N LYS A 661 -6.28 34.04 9.03
CA LYS A 661 -7.69 34.41 8.89
C LYS A 661 -8.42 33.41 8.00
N LEU A 662 -9.60 32.98 8.43
CA LEU A 662 -10.51 32.19 7.59
C LEU A 662 -11.49 33.16 6.91
N TYR A 663 -11.64 33.00 5.59
CA TYR A 663 -12.50 33.83 4.74
C TYR A 663 -13.78 33.10 4.36
#